data_AF-A0A352YVW7-F1
#
_entry.id   AF-A0A352YVW7-F1
#
_cell.length_a   1.000
_cell.length_b   1.000
_cell.length_c   1.000
_cell.angle_alpha   90.00
_cell.angle_beta   90.00
_cell.angle_gamma   90.00
#
_symmetry.space_group_name_H-M   'P 1'
#
loop_
_entity.id
_entity.type
_entity.pdbx_description
1 polymer ?
#
loop_
_entity_poly.entity_id
_entity_poly.type
_entity_poly.pdbx_seq_one_letter_code
_entity_poly.pdbx_strand_id
1 'polypeptide(L)'
;MMPIVNDKDFNETYYADHFLPVTHSKSGDIESAIITFAPVSPDPGRSALTPAQLPGPPGAFYILYLKNNGEKNIKGSVLLTCEKNLHNQPPVKNIDRNTLILSVPEASVGIHMVRGRWTEDQQKHIATREIDLKPGESTFIESYIILGEKYQEIMPVIYQFFSWNSLDWLNKTADFWKSRLGNLEISSTDYPVETKVSRDIYYRCVIDNYSCLQTDAEGNLLAHYQGAPKEGTIWGIDYEPTIISAMHIAPELGRSGILFTLKRNYAPVTEYGSEHSVAILVSPVIIARKYLEMTGDIRFFKDHPEIIKSMDQVMKDLLSLKSKEYVLFPSRYSSDGEVGRRYDHGTNVKVYYALEGYGVILETIGEKQKARYYKQLAVQLSKDIDLTMVTDGPFGKQISGGTNLGEDPGDFYLQDSIIYYDGEDTGSHLAPLYGVYGFDYAPWVNYHRWARSVFCPSYEPEFGTIRWFPSWSMPVLDGTGWISTLGGSVSRHEMAENMEQLINICDQTGALHWWPFGYNFKQGLSRCSQGQGTWAWQYLEQWLGIQINALTRTLKISPLGLPDKMQWERMSLGNAVFDVSWQEKTDGAEWKITNYNTETWQVNIGCRPYGTGADGKLTWKNAKILPGQTSTFIIKNDQAANRLNAEENIIHQKEIEQLADENGIVFIRYGTVDPFPDWYHLWDDKSLDVRFYILNGTQSDWAETSVKIYYPEGWVAKGRRPGYWEKPDNMESKATSISLGELPVMKSAVAPFKIKGPHLYDNDYLTEGLSNHFPAEQGQSLILPSRDVSSVMKTNFEAILRIKTKDGKQIEKKLNVPVIIEPILK
;
A
#
# COMPACT_ATOMS: atom_id res chain seq x y z
N MET A 1 11.39 17.85 6.84
CA MET A 1 10.20 17.23 6.21
C MET A 1 9.90 17.94 4.91
N MET A 2 9.21 17.30 3.96
CA MET A 2 8.58 18.02 2.84
C MET A 2 7.37 18.80 3.38
N PRO A 3 7.13 20.05 2.92
CA PRO A 3 5.83 20.70 3.08
C PRO A 3 4.79 19.88 2.30
N ILE A 4 3.69 19.50 2.97
CA ILE A 4 2.70 18.53 2.46
C ILE A 4 1.64 19.21 1.56
N VAL A 5 1.30 20.46 1.85
CA VAL A 5 0.40 21.30 1.03
C VAL A 5 0.88 22.73 1.18
N ASN A 6 0.96 23.46 0.07
CA ASN A 6 1.05 24.91 0.06
C ASN A 6 -0.23 25.38 -0.65
N ASP A 7 -1.29 25.64 0.13
CA ASP A 7 -2.48 26.25 -0.44
C ASP A 7 -2.15 27.70 -0.79
N LYS A 8 -2.90 28.28 -1.73
CA LYS A 8 -2.76 29.68 -2.17
C LYS A 8 -2.88 30.68 -1.00
N ASP A 9 -3.29 30.22 0.18
CA ASP A 9 -3.44 30.95 1.44
C ASP A 9 -2.48 30.45 2.55
N PHE A 10 -1.16 30.65 2.41
CA PHE A 10 -0.15 30.65 3.51
C PHE A 10 -0.15 29.50 4.54
N ASN A 11 -0.76 28.35 4.25
CA ASN A 11 -0.88 27.20 5.15
C ASN A 11 0.11 26.11 4.75
N GLU A 12 0.91 25.65 5.70
CA GLU A 12 1.87 24.56 5.53
C GLU A 12 1.55 23.43 6.51
N THR A 13 1.13 22.27 5.99
CA THR A 13 0.97 21.06 6.79
C THR A 13 2.24 20.20 6.72
N TYR A 14 2.61 19.54 7.81
CA TYR A 14 3.69 18.55 7.87
C TYR A 14 3.54 17.62 9.10
N TYR A 15 4.27 16.50 9.13
CA TYR A 15 4.37 15.65 10.32
C TYR A 15 5.67 15.92 11.09
N ALA A 16 5.55 16.50 12.29
CA ALA A 16 6.68 16.61 13.22
C ALA A 16 6.98 15.23 13.82
N ASP A 17 8.27 14.87 13.87
CA ASP A 17 8.76 13.58 14.37
C ASP A 17 8.00 12.35 13.82
N HIS A 18 7.58 12.42 12.55
CA HIS A 18 6.84 11.40 11.80
C HIS A 18 5.40 11.11 12.26
N PHE A 19 5.02 11.37 13.51
CA PHE A 19 3.70 11.01 14.04
C PHE A 19 2.76 12.21 14.24
N LEU A 20 3.28 13.42 14.47
CA LEU A 20 2.48 14.56 14.91
C LEU A 20 2.07 15.45 13.73
N PRO A 21 0.81 15.44 13.28
CA PRO A 21 0.35 16.37 12.26
C PRO A 21 0.34 17.80 12.80
N VAL A 22 0.98 18.71 12.07
CA VAL A 22 1.02 20.14 12.35
C VAL A 22 0.61 20.90 11.09
N THR A 23 -0.39 21.77 11.21
CA THR A 23 -0.73 22.73 10.16
C THR A 23 -0.36 24.11 10.66
N HIS A 24 0.67 24.70 10.06
CA HIS A 24 1.12 26.05 10.33
C HIS A 24 0.44 27.03 9.38
N SER A 25 0.12 28.21 9.88
CA SER A 25 -0.47 29.30 9.09
C SER A 25 0.12 30.62 9.53
N LYS A 26 0.29 31.54 8.57
CA LYS A 26 0.64 32.93 8.86
C LYS A 26 -0.34 33.87 8.19
N SER A 27 -0.96 34.74 8.99
CA SER A 27 -1.90 35.75 8.50
C SER A 27 -1.61 37.10 9.17
N GLY A 28 -1.07 38.04 8.38
CA GLY A 28 -0.57 39.32 8.89
C GLY A 28 0.47 39.14 9.98
N ASP A 29 0.20 39.73 11.15
CA ASP A 29 1.05 39.69 12.34
C ASP A 29 0.80 38.46 13.23
N ILE A 30 -0.12 37.56 12.85
CA ILE A 30 -0.43 36.36 13.62
C ILE A 30 0.20 35.15 12.96
N GLU A 31 0.92 34.40 13.78
CA GLU A 31 1.35 33.04 13.48
C GLU A 31 0.44 32.07 14.24
N SER A 32 -0.03 31.03 13.58
CA SER A 32 -0.86 30.00 14.20
C SER A 32 -0.42 28.60 13.80
N ALA A 33 -0.64 27.63 14.67
CA ALA A 33 -0.47 26.22 14.33
C ALA A 33 -1.58 25.37 14.96
N ILE A 34 -2.11 24.42 14.19
CA ILE A 34 -3.04 23.40 14.67
C ILE A 34 -2.27 22.10 14.88
N ILE A 35 -2.45 21.51 16.05
CA ILE A 35 -1.80 20.27 16.47
C ILE A 35 -2.89 19.32 16.96
N THR A 36 -2.91 18.09 16.45
CA THR A 36 -3.86 17.06 16.86
C THR A 36 -3.13 15.76 17.19
N PHE A 37 -3.40 15.17 18.34
CA PHE A 37 -2.83 13.86 18.69
C PHE A 37 -3.68 13.10 19.71
N ALA A 38 -3.69 11.77 19.59
CA ALA A 38 -4.19 10.88 20.63
C ALA A 38 -3.04 10.54 21.60
N PRO A 39 -3.23 10.72 22.92
CA PRO A 39 -2.17 10.45 23.90
C PRO A 39 -1.92 8.95 24.09
N VAL A 40 -0.67 8.60 24.41
CA VAL A 40 -0.30 7.25 24.90
C VAL A 40 -0.17 7.27 26.42
N SER A 41 -0.80 6.33 27.14
CA SER A 41 -0.67 6.22 28.60
C SER A 41 0.76 5.82 29.00
N PRO A 42 1.46 6.53 29.89
CA PRO A 42 2.78 6.15 30.37
C PRO A 42 2.79 5.11 31.50
N ASP A 43 1.63 4.63 31.97
CA ASP A 43 1.56 3.57 33.00
C ASP A 43 0.58 2.48 32.53
N PRO A 44 1.07 1.27 32.16
CA PRO A 44 0.24 0.19 31.62
C PRO A 44 -0.65 -0.49 32.67
N GLY A 45 -0.46 -0.22 33.97
CA GLY A 45 -1.11 -1.01 35.01
C GLY A 45 -0.87 -2.52 34.83
N ARG A 46 -1.93 -3.34 34.93
CA ARG A 46 -1.91 -4.81 34.70
C ARG A 46 -2.52 -5.21 33.33
N SER A 47 -2.40 -4.37 32.30
CA SER A 47 -2.94 -4.68 30.95
C SER A 47 -2.28 -5.92 30.33
N ALA A 48 -3.02 -6.66 29.49
CA ALA A 48 -2.51 -7.80 28.72
C ALA A 48 -1.37 -7.44 27.75
N LEU A 49 -1.22 -6.14 27.42
CA LEU A 49 -0.15 -5.62 26.58
C LEU A 49 1.16 -5.34 27.35
N THR A 50 1.20 -5.57 28.67
CA THR A 50 2.43 -5.42 29.49
C THR A 50 3.61 -6.19 28.87
N PRO A 51 4.80 -5.56 28.71
CA PRO A 51 5.21 -4.26 29.26
C PRO A 51 4.82 -3.03 28.42
N ALA A 52 4.24 -3.19 27.23
CA ALA A 52 3.73 -2.04 26.48
C ALA A 52 2.51 -1.43 27.18
N GLN A 53 2.71 -0.18 27.56
CA GLN A 53 1.68 0.85 27.59
C GLN A 53 0.87 0.78 26.31
N LEU A 54 -0.47 0.82 26.40
CA LEU A 54 -1.47 1.31 25.42
C LEU A 54 -2.85 0.73 25.78
N PRO A 55 -3.97 1.48 25.71
CA PRO A 55 -4.20 2.86 25.20
C PRO A 55 -4.11 3.98 26.27
N GLY A 56 -3.96 5.23 25.82
CA GLY A 56 -4.19 6.43 26.64
C GLY A 56 -5.68 6.66 26.94
N PRO A 57 -6.05 7.79 27.58
CA PRO A 57 -7.46 8.12 27.76
C PRO A 57 -8.17 8.19 26.40
N PRO A 58 -9.38 7.61 26.25
CA PRO A 58 -10.06 7.48 24.96
C PRO A 58 -10.48 8.84 24.40
N GLY A 59 -9.67 9.37 23.49
CA GLY A 59 -9.89 10.67 22.88
C GLY A 59 -8.63 11.24 22.21
N ALA A 60 -8.70 12.52 21.86
CA ALA A 60 -7.59 13.26 21.26
C ALA A 60 -7.55 14.71 21.75
N PHE A 61 -6.34 15.26 21.76
CA PHE A 61 -6.10 16.70 21.86
C PHE A 61 -6.29 17.36 20.51
N TYR A 62 -6.97 18.51 20.49
CA TYR A 62 -7.05 19.44 19.37
C TYR A 62 -6.61 20.82 19.87
N ILE A 63 -5.42 21.24 19.47
CA ILE A 63 -4.73 22.40 20.05
C ILE A 63 -4.50 23.44 18.96
N LEU A 64 -4.92 24.67 19.25
CA LEU A 64 -4.54 25.84 18.47
C LEU A 64 -3.47 26.63 19.23
N TYR A 65 -2.29 26.73 18.63
CA TYR A 65 -1.24 27.67 19.02
C TYR A 65 -1.45 29.00 18.29
N LEU A 66 -1.31 30.11 19.01
CA LEU A 66 -1.33 31.46 18.44
C LEU A 66 -0.13 32.24 18.98
N LYS A 67 0.52 33.01 18.11
CA LYS A 67 1.58 33.96 18.48
C LYS A 67 1.39 35.29 17.76
N ASN A 68 1.52 36.37 18.53
CA ASN A 68 1.55 37.72 18.01
C ASN A 68 3.00 38.10 17.65
N ASN A 69 3.29 38.17 16.35
CA ASN A 69 4.58 38.62 15.81
C ASN A 69 4.60 40.12 15.45
N GLY A 70 3.50 40.83 15.68
CA GLY A 70 3.38 42.27 15.40
C GLY A 70 3.79 43.16 16.58
N GLU A 71 3.64 44.47 16.39
CA GLU A 71 4.04 45.50 17.37
C GLU A 71 2.89 45.98 18.28
N LYS A 72 1.64 45.54 18.02
CA LYS A 72 0.45 45.95 18.76
C LYS A 72 -0.20 44.78 19.46
N ASN A 73 -0.93 45.04 20.54
CA ASN A 73 -1.76 44.03 21.19
C ASN A 73 -2.86 43.54 20.23
N ILE A 74 -3.10 42.24 20.24
CA ILE A 74 -4.17 41.58 19.48
C ILE A 74 -5.23 41.12 20.46
N LYS A 75 -6.44 41.66 20.34
CA LYS A 75 -7.61 41.25 21.12
C LYS A 75 -8.63 40.61 20.19
N GLY A 76 -9.27 39.55 20.65
CA GLY A 76 -10.33 38.88 19.91
C GLY A 76 -10.81 37.62 20.61
N SER A 77 -11.55 36.81 19.88
CA SER A 77 -12.13 35.57 20.38
C SER A 77 -11.74 34.40 19.48
N VAL A 78 -11.40 33.26 20.10
CA VAL A 78 -11.24 31.98 19.41
C VAL A 78 -12.55 31.21 19.51
N LEU A 79 -13.00 30.70 18.36
CA LEU A 79 -14.26 29.98 18.22
C LEU A 79 -13.98 28.52 17.83
N LEU A 80 -14.50 27.57 18.59
CA LEU A 80 -14.58 26.17 18.19
C LEU A 80 -16.02 25.87 17.78
N THR A 81 -16.23 25.56 16.51
CA THR A 81 -17.55 25.30 15.95
C THR A 81 -17.72 23.81 15.69
N CYS A 82 -18.84 23.24 16.15
CA CYS A 82 -19.26 21.89 15.80
C CYS A 82 -20.43 21.97 14.81
N GLU A 83 -20.18 21.59 13.55
CA GLU A 83 -21.19 21.53 12.48
C GLU A 83 -21.85 20.13 12.43
N LYS A 84 -23.13 20.05 12.06
CA LYS A 84 -23.93 18.79 11.89
C LYS A 84 -23.26 17.88 10.84
N ASN A 85 -23.17 16.54 10.90
CA ASN A 85 -23.91 15.46 11.57
C ASN A 85 -22.95 14.33 12.02
N LEU A 86 -23.16 13.74 13.21
CA LEU A 86 -22.70 12.38 13.52
C LEU A 86 -23.85 11.43 13.17
N HIS A 87 -23.69 10.61 12.14
CA HIS A 87 -24.60 9.53 11.75
C HIS A 87 -26.01 9.91 11.24
N ASN A 88 -26.70 8.90 10.68
CA ASN A 88 -28.08 8.95 10.17
C ASN A 88 -29.15 9.26 11.24
N GLN A 89 -28.78 9.20 12.52
CA GLN A 89 -29.66 9.55 13.64
C GLN A 89 -29.11 10.80 14.36
N PRO A 90 -29.93 11.84 14.59
CA PRO A 90 -29.47 13.01 15.30
C PRO A 90 -29.12 12.64 16.75
N PRO A 91 -27.88 12.89 17.22
CA PRO A 91 -27.50 12.58 18.59
C PRO A 91 -28.29 13.41 19.59
N VAL A 92 -28.56 12.85 20.77
CA VAL A 92 -29.00 13.62 21.94
C VAL A 92 -27.88 14.57 22.33
N LYS A 93 -28.20 15.85 22.46
CA LYS A 93 -27.23 16.90 22.75
C LYS A 93 -27.41 17.43 24.15
N ASN A 94 -26.32 17.58 24.88
CA ASN A 94 -26.31 18.20 26.20
C ASN A 94 -25.08 19.08 26.37
N ILE A 95 -25.19 20.15 27.15
CA ILE A 95 -24.05 20.91 27.65
C ILE A 95 -23.96 20.64 29.14
N ASP A 96 -22.92 19.92 29.56
CA ASP A 96 -22.65 19.62 30.96
C ASP A 96 -21.27 20.13 31.33
N ARG A 97 -21.15 20.91 32.41
CA ARG A 97 -19.89 21.51 32.90
C ARG A 97 -19.04 22.16 31.79
N ASN A 98 -19.66 22.90 30.87
CA ASN A 98 -19.03 23.51 29.69
C ASN A 98 -18.39 22.50 28.72
N THR A 99 -18.97 21.31 28.60
CA THR A 99 -18.63 20.31 27.59
C THR A 99 -19.88 20.05 26.76
N LEU A 100 -19.75 20.10 25.43
CA LEU A 100 -20.78 19.61 24.54
C LEU A 100 -20.71 18.09 24.49
N ILE A 101 -21.78 17.40 24.86
CA ILE A 101 -21.88 15.95 24.80
C ILE A 101 -22.93 15.57 23.76
N LEU A 102 -22.52 14.71 22.84
CA LEU A 102 -23.33 14.16 21.76
C LEU A 102 -23.45 12.65 22.00
N SER A 103 -24.66 12.15 22.21
CA SER A 103 -24.91 10.74 22.55
C SER A 103 -25.86 10.07 21.55
N VAL A 104 -25.50 8.87 21.13
CA VAL A 104 -26.35 7.88 20.45
C VAL A 104 -26.46 6.64 21.35
N PRO A 105 -27.36 5.67 21.07
CA PRO A 105 -27.51 4.50 21.94
C PRO A 105 -26.22 3.70 22.17
N GLU A 106 -25.33 3.68 21.17
CA GLU A 106 -24.12 2.87 21.16
C GLU A 106 -22.85 3.62 21.63
N ALA A 107 -22.88 4.96 21.69
CA ALA A 107 -21.69 5.75 21.98
C ALA A 107 -22.01 7.18 22.44
N SER A 108 -21.03 7.82 23.09
CA SER A 108 -21.05 9.24 23.43
C SER A 108 -19.73 9.91 23.05
N VAL A 109 -19.82 11.15 22.57
CA VAL A 109 -18.68 12.00 22.25
C VAL A 109 -18.77 13.28 23.08
N GLY A 110 -17.72 13.60 23.81
CA GLY A 110 -17.56 14.86 24.54
C GLY A 110 -16.60 15.80 23.80
N ILE A 111 -16.98 17.06 23.64
CA ILE A 111 -16.12 18.13 23.09
C ILE A 111 -15.96 19.21 24.16
N HIS A 112 -14.75 19.35 24.66
CA HIS A 112 -14.42 20.28 25.75
C HIS A 112 -13.37 21.28 25.28
N MET A 113 -13.66 22.58 25.36
CA MET A 113 -12.67 23.64 25.11
C MET A 113 -12.24 24.22 26.46
N VAL A 114 -10.94 24.15 26.78
CA VAL A 114 -10.43 24.61 28.07
C VAL A 114 -10.64 26.12 28.20
N ARG A 115 -11.38 26.52 29.24
CA ARG A 115 -11.85 27.90 29.48
C ARG A 115 -12.77 28.47 28.39
N GLY A 116 -13.26 27.61 27.49
CA GLY A 116 -14.31 27.97 26.54
C GLY A 116 -15.68 27.98 27.19
N ARG A 117 -16.60 28.75 26.62
CA ARG A 117 -18.03 28.73 26.97
C ARG A 117 -18.84 28.31 25.77
N TRP A 118 -19.60 27.23 25.91
CA TRP A 118 -20.48 26.75 24.86
C TRP A 118 -21.79 27.53 24.84
N THR A 119 -22.16 27.98 23.65
CA THR A 119 -23.46 28.57 23.34
C THR A 119 -24.06 27.87 22.13
N GLU A 120 -25.39 27.92 22.01
CA GLU A 120 -26.09 27.48 20.82
C GLU A 120 -26.50 28.72 20.01
N ASP A 121 -26.09 28.77 18.73
CA ASP A 121 -26.43 29.85 17.80
C ASP A 121 -26.82 29.24 16.44
N GLN A 122 -28.01 29.57 15.93
CA GLN A 122 -28.50 29.14 14.61
C GLN A 122 -28.27 27.64 14.29
N GLN A 123 -28.57 26.73 15.24
CA GLN A 123 -28.34 25.28 15.14
C GLN A 123 -26.87 24.81 15.12
N LYS A 124 -25.91 25.71 15.35
CA LYS A 124 -24.50 25.40 15.58
C LYS A 124 -24.19 25.49 17.07
N HIS A 125 -23.35 24.58 17.56
CA HIS A 125 -22.75 24.73 18.89
C HIS A 125 -21.40 25.39 18.72
N ILE A 126 -21.18 26.47 19.47
CA ILE A 126 -19.98 27.28 19.38
C ILE A 126 -19.40 27.43 20.78
N ALA A 127 -18.14 27.03 20.96
CA ALA A 127 -17.37 27.37 22.15
C ALA A 127 -16.56 28.63 21.89
N THR A 128 -16.67 29.62 22.77
CA THR A 128 -15.94 30.90 22.66
C THR A 128 -14.94 31.07 23.79
N ARG A 129 -13.72 31.49 23.46
CA ARG A 129 -12.68 31.93 24.42
C ARG A 129 -12.04 33.24 23.98
N GLU A 130 -12.09 34.25 24.85
CA GLU A 130 -11.43 35.53 24.63
C GLU A 130 -9.90 35.42 24.74
N ILE A 131 -9.19 36.22 23.93
CA ILE A 131 -7.72 36.35 23.91
C ILE A 131 -7.30 37.83 23.91
N ASP A 132 -6.18 38.12 24.57
CA ASP A 132 -5.48 39.42 24.56
C ASP A 132 -3.98 39.11 24.55
N LEU A 133 -3.36 39.15 23.36
CA LEU A 133 -1.96 38.78 23.11
C LEU A 133 -1.11 40.03 22.89
N LYS A 134 -0.13 40.26 23.76
CA LYS A 134 0.85 41.36 23.60
C LYS A 134 1.87 41.03 22.48
N PRO A 135 2.60 42.03 21.96
CA PRO A 135 3.71 41.81 21.04
C PRO A 135 4.69 40.73 21.55
N GLY A 136 4.94 39.71 20.73
CA GLY A 136 5.81 38.57 21.05
C GLY A 136 5.17 37.49 21.94
N GLU A 137 3.96 37.70 22.45
CA GLU A 137 3.26 36.73 23.31
C GLU A 137 2.63 35.62 22.48
N SER A 138 2.58 34.41 23.06
CA SER A 138 1.90 33.26 22.49
C SER A 138 0.96 32.60 23.50
N THR A 139 -0.03 31.86 23.00
CA THR A 139 -0.96 31.10 23.84
C THR A 139 -1.35 29.79 23.16
N PHE A 140 -1.75 28.82 23.98
CA PHE A 140 -2.34 27.56 23.55
C PHE A 140 -3.82 27.53 23.94
N ILE A 141 -4.64 27.16 22.96
CA ILE A 141 -6.06 26.93 23.11
C ILE A 141 -6.28 25.42 22.97
N GLU A 142 -6.40 24.76 24.11
CA GLU A 142 -6.60 23.32 24.19
C GLU A 142 -8.09 22.97 24.09
N SER A 143 -8.40 22.01 23.23
CA SER A 143 -9.69 21.35 23.18
C SER A 143 -9.49 19.83 23.21
N TYR A 144 -10.44 19.12 23.80
CA TYR A 144 -10.42 17.67 23.92
C TYR A 144 -11.63 17.09 23.19
N ILE A 145 -11.39 16.08 22.36
CA ILE A 145 -12.41 15.24 21.73
C ILE A 145 -12.36 13.89 22.45
N ILE A 146 -13.46 13.50 23.09
CA ILE A 146 -13.46 12.41 24.07
C ILE A 146 -14.52 11.40 23.71
N LEU A 147 -14.20 10.12 23.88
CA LEU A 147 -15.07 9.01 23.53
C LEU A 147 -15.47 8.24 24.81
N GLY A 148 -16.71 7.75 24.83
CA GLY A 148 -17.20 6.81 25.82
C GLY A 148 -18.30 5.93 25.22
N GLU A 149 -18.45 4.71 25.73
CA GLU A 149 -19.59 3.84 25.36
C GLU A 149 -20.89 4.50 25.84
N LYS A 150 -20.84 5.19 26.99
CA LYS A 150 -22.00 5.80 27.64
C LYS A 150 -21.74 7.25 28.02
N TYR A 151 -22.81 8.04 28.09
CA TYR A 151 -22.78 9.45 28.53
C TYR A 151 -21.99 9.66 29.83
N GLN A 152 -22.19 8.78 30.81
CA GLN A 152 -21.58 8.87 32.14
C GLN A 152 -20.06 8.70 32.15
N GLU A 153 -19.47 8.19 31.07
CA GLU A 153 -18.02 7.94 30.97
C GLU A 153 -17.25 9.18 30.49
N ILE A 154 -17.93 10.14 29.87
CA ILE A 154 -17.29 11.34 29.28
C ILE A 154 -16.54 12.16 30.33
N MET A 155 -17.17 12.46 31.48
CA MET A 155 -16.55 13.26 32.53
C MET A 155 -15.33 12.57 33.18
N PRO A 156 -15.40 11.27 33.55
CA PRO A 156 -14.22 10.50 33.95
C PRO A 156 -13.05 10.60 32.97
N VAL A 157 -13.30 10.50 31.67
CA VAL A 157 -12.23 10.59 30.66
C VAL A 157 -11.66 12.01 30.58
N ILE A 158 -12.51 13.06 30.66
CA ILE A 158 -12.04 14.46 30.77
C ILE A 158 -11.04 14.62 31.92
N TYR A 159 -11.33 14.04 33.10
CA TYR A 159 -10.41 14.12 34.23
C TYR A 159 -9.07 13.44 33.97
N GLN A 160 -9.04 12.38 33.17
CA GLN A 160 -7.78 11.74 32.75
C GLN A 160 -6.97 12.66 31.84
N PHE A 161 -7.60 13.36 30.89
CA PHE A 161 -6.92 14.37 30.08
C PHE A 161 -6.28 15.47 30.95
N PHE A 162 -6.96 15.89 32.03
CA PHE A 162 -6.44 16.88 32.98
C PHE A 162 -5.37 16.35 33.96
N SER A 163 -5.02 15.07 33.92
CA SER A 163 -3.98 14.51 34.81
C SER A 163 -2.59 15.10 34.53
N TRP A 164 -2.33 15.52 33.30
CA TRP A 164 -1.15 16.29 32.88
C TRP A 164 -1.55 17.43 31.94
N ASN A 165 -0.65 18.40 31.77
CA ASN A 165 -0.84 19.41 30.72
C ASN A 165 -0.60 18.80 29.33
N SER A 166 -1.08 19.46 28.28
CA SER A 166 -1.00 18.93 26.91
C SER A 166 0.44 18.73 26.42
N LEU A 167 1.40 19.54 26.86
CA LEU A 167 2.80 19.41 26.48
C LEU A 167 3.43 18.15 27.10
N ASP A 168 3.11 17.85 28.36
CA ASP A 168 3.57 16.62 29.02
C ASP A 168 2.99 15.38 28.35
N TRP A 169 1.71 15.40 27.97
CA TRP A 169 1.09 14.35 27.17
C TRP A 169 1.76 14.18 25.81
N LEU A 170 2.05 15.29 25.13
CA LEU A 170 2.73 15.28 23.84
C LEU A 170 4.14 14.71 23.96
N ASN A 171 4.93 15.16 24.95
CA ASN A 171 6.29 14.68 25.18
C ASN A 171 6.32 13.18 25.47
N LYS A 172 5.39 12.68 26.30
CA LYS A 172 5.26 11.24 26.58
C LYS A 172 4.91 10.44 25.33
N THR A 173 4.01 10.97 24.51
CA THR A 173 3.62 10.35 23.24
C THR A 173 4.78 10.35 22.25
N ALA A 174 5.54 11.45 22.18
CA ALA A 174 6.75 11.56 21.36
C ALA A 174 7.84 10.59 21.83
N ASP A 175 8.07 10.48 23.14
CA ASP A 175 9.02 9.54 23.74
C ASP A 175 8.64 8.09 23.43
N PHE A 176 7.34 7.76 23.49
CA PHE A 176 6.83 6.47 23.04
C PHE A 176 7.24 6.19 21.59
N TRP A 177 6.86 7.06 20.64
CA TRP A 177 7.17 6.85 19.22
C TRP A 177 8.67 6.79 18.96
N LYS A 178 9.45 7.70 19.54
CA LYS A 178 10.91 7.73 19.41
C LYS A 178 11.56 6.45 19.93
N SER A 179 11.07 5.91 21.05
CA SER A 179 11.59 4.66 21.62
C SER A 179 11.31 3.44 20.74
N ARG A 180 10.19 3.45 20.00
CA ARG A 180 9.76 2.33 19.16
C ARG A 180 10.26 2.42 17.71
N LEU A 181 10.37 3.63 17.16
CA LEU A 181 10.80 3.86 15.78
C LEU A 181 12.32 4.02 15.64
N GLY A 182 13.00 4.44 16.71
CA GLY A 182 14.39 4.90 16.63
C GLY A 182 14.52 6.14 15.74
N ASN A 183 15.74 6.40 15.24
CA ASN A 183 16.01 7.44 14.25
C ASN A 183 16.65 6.83 13.01
N LEU A 184 15.86 6.68 11.93
CA LEU A 184 16.34 6.19 10.64
C LEU A 184 16.68 7.36 9.70
N GLU A 185 17.94 7.42 9.31
CA GLU A 185 18.44 8.28 8.25
C GLU A 185 18.94 7.41 7.10
N ILE A 186 18.51 7.75 5.90
CA ILE A 186 18.95 7.10 4.66
C ILE A 186 19.28 8.15 3.61
N SER A 187 20.20 7.81 2.71
CA SER A 187 20.51 8.63 1.54
C SER A 187 20.84 7.76 0.34
N SER A 188 20.76 8.38 -0.83
CA SER A 188 21.25 7.85 -2.10
C SER A 188 21.95 8.98 -2.83
N THR A 189 23.10 8.67 -3.43
CA THR A 189 23.86 9.59 -4.28
C THR A 189 23.07 9.91 -5.55
N ASP A 190 22.40 8.91 -6.12
CA ASP A 190 21.76 9.00 -7.43
C ASP A 190 20.29 9.46 -7.33
N TYR A 191 19.57 9.04 -6.28
CA TYR A 191 18.12 9.25 -6.13
C TYR A 191 17.73 9.78 -4.74
N PRO A 192 18.20 10.99 -4.35
CA PRO A 192 18.06 11.49 -2.98
C PRO A 192 16.62 11.77 -2.56
N VAL A 193 15.73 12.11 -3.50
CA VAL A 193 14.32 12.45 -3.21
C VAL A 193 13.53 11.18 -2.93
N GLU A 194 13.55 10.24 -3.88
CA GLU A 194 12.84 8.97 -3.83
C GLU A 194 13.28 8.17 -2.59
N THR A 195 14.59 8.17 -2.31
CA THR A 195 15.15 7.53 -1.12
C THR A 195 14.56 8.13 0.16
N LYS A 196 14.60 9.45 0.32
CA LYS A 196 14.09 10.09 1.53
C LYS A 196 12.59 9.87 1.70
N VAL A 197 11.82 9.97 0.62
CA VAL A 197 10.37 9.80 0.66
C VAL A 197 9.97 8.34 0.93
N SER A 198 10.74 7.35 0.44
CA SER A 198 10.50 5.93 0.74
C SER A 198 10.51 5.63 2.25
N ARG A 199 11.44 6.25 2.99
CA ARG A 199 11.46 6.19 4.47
C ARG A 199 10.25 6.88 5.08
N ASP A 200 9.89 8.06 4.60
CA ASP A 200 8.77 8.81 5.16
C ASP A 200 7.45 8.05 4.98
N ILE A 201 7.25 7.40 3.82
CA ILE A 201 6.13 6.51 3.55
C ILE A 201 6.19 5.27 4.45
N TYR A 202 7.36 4.65 4.65
CA TYR A 202 7.51 3.54 5.60
C TYR A 202 7.00 3.89 7.00
N TYR A 203 7.43 5.03 7.55
CA TYR A 203 6.96 5.47 8.86
C TYR A 203 5.45 5.75 8.88
N ARG A 204 4.93 6.41 7.84
CA ARG A 204 3.48 6.66 7.71
C ARG A 204 2.68 5.36 7.71
N CYS A 205 3.10 4.36 6.93
CA CYS A 205 2.47 3.05 6.85
C CYS A 205 2.46 2.32 8.20
N VAL A 206 3.59 2.32 8.93
CA VAL A 206 3.65 1.68 10.25
C VAL A 206 2.72 2.37 11.25
N ILE A 207 2.71 3.71 11.29
CA ILE A 207 1.85 4.48 12.21
C ILE A 207 0.37 4.34 11.83
N ASP A 208 0.04 4.34 10.53
CA ASP A 208 -1.32 4.10 10.05
C ASP A 208 -1.83 2.76 10.51
N ASN A 209 -1.11 1.69 10.18
CA ASN A 209 -1.50 0.33 10.52
C ASN A 209 -1.62 0.12 12.02
N TYR A 210 -0.73 0.72 12.81
CA TYR A 210 -0.87 0.77 14.25
C TYR A 210 -2.19 1.44 14.69
N SER A 211 -2.55 2.58 14.08
CA SER A 211 -3.75 3.35 14.41
C SER A 211 -5.07 2.65 13.99
N CYS A 212 -5.01 1.70 13.06
CA CYS A 212 -6.18 0.90 12.64
C CYS A 212 -6.64 -0.11 13.69
N LEU A 213 -5.73 -0.48 14.59
CA LEU A 213 -5.92 -1.55 15.58
C LEU A 213 -6.50 -0.93 16.85
N GLN A 214 -7.72 -1.35 17.21
CA GLN A 214 -8.42 -0.81 18.37
C GLN A 214 -8.49 -1.84 19.48
N THR A 215 -8.04 -1.47 20.67
CA THR A 215 -8.03 -2.34 21.85
C THR A 215 -8.97 -1.83 22.93
N ASP A 216 -9.46 -2.72 23.80
CA ASP A 216 -10.05 -2.31 25.08
C ASP A 216 -8.97 -1.88 26.08
N ALA A 217 -9.41 -1.48 27.28
CA ALA A 217 -8.51 -1.04 28.36
C ALA A 217 -7.64 -2.19 28.90
N GLU A 218 -8.10 -3.43 28.75
CA GLU A 218 -7.39 -4.65 29.11
C GLU A 218 -6.34 -5.05 28.05
N GLY A 219 -6.36 -4.43 26.87
CA GLY A 219 -5.42 -4.68 25.78
C GLY A 219 -5.86 -5.78 24.81
N ASN A 220 -7.12 -6.23 24.87
CA ASN A 220 -7.69 -7.15 23.89
C ASN A 220 -8.00 -6.38 22.61
N LEU A 221 -7.64 -6.96 21.46
CA LEU A 221 -7.96 -6.36 20.17
C LEU A 221 -9.45 -6.55 19.85
N LEU A 222 -10.14 -5.46 19.54
CA LEU A 222 -11.58 -5.39 19.31
C LEU A 222 -11.92 -5.29 17.81
N ALA A 223 -11.13 -4.50 17.07
CA ALA A 223 -11.43 -4.18 15.69
C ALA A 223 -10.18 -3.79 14.89
N HIS A 224 -10.32 -3.89 13.57
CA HIS A 224 -9.40 -3.39 12.55
C HIS A 224 -10.23 -2.53 11.57
N TYR A 225 -10.00 -1.22 11.56
CA TYR A 225 -10.90 -0.24 10.92
C TYR A 225 -10.48 0.24 9.52
N GLN A 226 -9.42 -0.31 8.92
CA GLN A 226 -8.91 0.13 7.61
C GLN A 226 -8.84 -0.99 6.55
N GLY A 227 -9.77 -1.95 6.63
CA GLY A 227 -10.09 -2.89 5.54
C GLY A 227 -11.40 -2.53 4.86
N ALA A 228 -11.66 -3.11 3.69
CA ALA A 228 -12.95 -2.99 3.00
C ALA A 228 -13.98 -3.96 3.63
N PRO A 229 -14.60 -3.64 4.77
CA PRO A 229 -16.02 -3.33 4.67
C PRO A 229 -16.57 -2.33 5.71
N LYS A 230 -17.77 -1.85 5.40
CA LYS A 230 -18.61 -0.94 6.21
C LYS A 230 -19.13 -1.53 7.54
N GLU A 231 -18.91 -2.83 7.85
CA GLU A 231 -19.70 -3.55 8.88
C GLU A 231 -18.93 -4.66 9.65
N GLY A 232 -17.82 -4.36 10.33
CA GLY A 232 -17.28 -5.23 11.40
C GLY A 232 -16.76 -6.64 11.02
N THR A 233 -16.82 -7.02 9.74
CA THR A 233 -16.18 -8.22 9.18
C THR A 233 -14.68 -8.01 9.04
N ILE A 234 -13.90 -9.05 9.33
CA ILE A 234 -12.44 -9.02 9.22
C ILE A 234 -12.02 -9.85 8.03
N TRP A 235 -11.30 -9.21 7.12
CA TRP A 235 -10.62 -9.87 6.03
C TRP A 235 -9.17 -10.14 6.46
N GLY A 236 -8.83 -11.42 6.55
CA GLY A 236 -7.51 -11.86 7.02
C GLY A 236 -6.35 -11.40 6.13
N ILE A 237 -6.60 -11.14 4.84
CA ILE A 237 -5.57 -10.65 3.91
C ILE A 237 -5.17 -9.20 4.17
N ASP A 238 -6.09 -8.34 4.60
CA ASP A 238 -5.77 -6.98 5.04
C ASP A 238 -5.09 -7.00 6.39
N TYR A 239 -5.61 -7.82 7.30
CA TYR A 239 -5.22 -7.82 8.70
C TYR A 239 -3.79 -8.34 8.90
N GLU A 240 -3.41 -9.42 8.23
CA GLU A 240 -2.10 -10.06 8.38
C GLU A 240 -0.91 -9.10 8.17
N PRO A 241 -0.74 -8.45 7.02
CA PRO A 241 0.35 -7.48 6.82
C PRO A 241 0.20 -6.25 7.74
N THR A 242 -1.03 -5.84 8.06
CA THR A 242 -1.29 -4.74 9.00
C THR A 242 -0.71 -5.04 10.38
N ILE A 243 -1.08 -6.15 11.01
CA ILE A 243 -0.59 -6.51 12.35
C ILE A 243 0.90 -6.80 12.34
N ILE A 244 1.44 -7.41 11.29
CA ILE A 244 2.89 -7.67 11.17
C ILE A 244 3.67 -6.35 11.16
N SER A 245 3.21 -5.36 10.38
CA SER A 245 3.86 -4.05 10.35
C SER A 245 3.80 -3.33 11.70
N ALA A 246 2.68 -3.42 12.42
CA ALA A 246 2.54 -2.86 13.76
C ALA A 246 3.42 -3.58 14.79
N MET A 247 3.58 -4.91 14.67
CA MET A 247 4.45 -5.71 15.55
C MET A 247 5.93 -5.35 15.43
N HIS A 248 6.38 -4.74 14.33
CA HIS A 248 7.76 -4.23 14.24
C HIS A 248 8.08 -3.27 15.38
N ILE A 249 7.13 -2.40 15.73
CA ILE A 249 7.32 -1.33 16.72
C ILE A 249 6.63 -1.61 18.06
N ALA A 250 5.56 -2.42 18.04
CA ALA A 250 4.75 -2.78 19.18
C ALA A 250 4.49 -4.30 19.18
N PRO A 251 5.52 -5.14 19.38
CA PRO A 251 5.40 -6.59 19.36
C PRO A 251 4.37 -7.15 20.35
N GLU A 252 4.07 -6.42 21.41
CA GLU A 252 3.12 -6.79 22.44
C GLU A 252 1.68 -6.93 21.90
N LEU A 253 1.36 -6.21 20.81
CA LEU A 253 0.10 -6.39 20.08
C LEU A 253 -0.04 -7.79 19.45
N GLY A 254 1.08 -8.49 19.23
CA GLY A 254 1.09 -9.78 18.54
C GLY A 254 0.27 -10.85 19.25
N ARG A 255 0.30 -10.90 20.59
CA ARG A 255 -0.53 -11.86 21.36
C ARG A 255 -2.02 -11.64 21.14
N SER A 256 -2.46 -10.39 21.30
CA SER A 256 -3.86 -10.00 21.08
C SER A 256 -4.26 -10.20 19.62
N GLY A 257 -3.35 -9.93 18.67
CA GLY A 257 -3.59 -10.18 17.25
C GLY A 257 -3.79 -11.66 16.93
N ILE A 258 -2.93 -12.56 17.44
CA ILE A 258 -3.09 -14.01 17.27
C ILE A 258 -4.44 -14.48 17.80
N LEU A 259 -4.81 -14.09 19.02
CA LEU A 259 -6.08 -14.46 19.66
C LEU A 259 -7.30 -13.91 18.90
N PHE A 260 -7.15 -12.72 18.33
CA PHE A 260 -8.19 -12.05 17.57
C PHE A 260 -8.47 -12.75 16.24
N THR A 261 -7.42 -13.08 15.48
CA THR A 261 -7.54 -13.75 14.18
C THR A 261 -7.97 -15.20 14.34
N LEU A 262 -7.54 -15.93 15.37
CA LEU A 262 -7.99 -17.32 15.64
C LEU A 262 -9.51 -17.45 15.83
N LYS A 263 -10.20 -16.36 16.20
CA LYS A 263 -11.66 -16.35 16.34
C LYS A 263 -12.39 -15.96 15.05
N ARG A 264 -11.65 -15.55 14.01
CA ARG A 264 -12.19 -14.85 12.82
C ARG A 264 -11.53 -15.29 11.50
N ASN A 265 -10.71 -16.34 11.53
CA ASN A 265 -10.01 -16.87 10.36
C ASN A 265 -10.87 -17.83 9.52
N TYR A 266 -12.20 -17.78 9.68
CA TYR A 266 -13.13 -18.50 8.85
C TYR A 266 -14.12 -17.49 8.28
N ALA A 267 -14.37 -17.57 6.98
CA ALA A 267 -15.34 -16.69 6.33
C ALA A 267 -16.74 -16.88 6.94
N PRO A 268 -17.46 -15.79 7.25
CA PRO A 268 -18.77 -15.86 7.90
C PRO A 268 -19.83 -16.41 6.92
N VAL A 269 -20.09 -17.73 7.01
CA VAL A 269 -21.11 -18.48 6.26
C VAL A 269 -20.95 -18.37 4.74
N THR A 270 -20.29 -19.36 4.14
CA THR A 270 -20.11 -19.45 2.69
C THR A 270 -20.45 -20.86 2.20
N GLU A 271 -20.90 -21.00 0.96
CA GLU A 271 -21.16 -22.31 0.35
C GLU A 271 -19.87 -23.14 0.12
N TYR A 272 -18.72 -22.46 0.10
CA TYR A 272 -17.40 -23.04 -0.14
C TYR A 272 -16.69 -23.51 1.14
N GLY A 273 -17.24 -23.21 2.33
CA GLY A 273 -16.61 -23.56 3.61
C GLY A 273 -15.17 -23.05 3.71
N SER A 274 -14.24 -23.92 4.12
CA SER A 274 -12.82 -23.57 4.28
C SER A 274 -12.08 -23.30 2.96
N GLU A 275 -12.63 -23.71 1.80
CA GLU A 275 -12.06 -23.38 0.48
C GLU A 275 -12.33 -21.92 0.08
N HIS A 276 -13.24 -21.23 0.77
CA HIS A 276 -13.60 -19.84 0.42
C HIS A 276 -12.37 -18.94 0.35
N SER A 277 -11.57 -18.88 1.42
CA SER A 277 -10.27 -18.20 1.39
C SER A 277 -9.26 -18.93 2.26
N VAL A 278 -8.31 -19.59 1.61
CA VAL A 278 -7.20 -20.24 2.30
C VAL A 278 -6.24 -19.22 2.90
N ALA A 279 -6.09 -18.05 2.27
CA ALA A 279 -5.27 -16.96 2.81
C ALA A 279 -5.80 -16.49 4.19
N ILE A 280 -7.12 -16.34 4.34
CA ILE A 280 -7.75 -16.02 5.62
C ILE A 280 -7.54 -17.17 6.62
N LEU A 281 -7.78 -18.42 6.19
CA LEU A 281 -7.67 -19.60 7.03
C LEU A 281 -6.31 -19.68 7.75
N VAL A 282 -5.21 -19.48 7.01
CA VAL A 282 -3.84 -19.66 7.54
C VAL A 282 -3.26 -18.42 8.21
N SER A 283 -3.89 -17.25 8.08
CA SER A 283 -3.37 -15.98 8.62
C SER A 283 -2.98 -16.00 10.11
N PRO A 284 -3.69 -16.68 11.05
CA PRO A 284 -3.25 -16.73 12.45
C PRO A 284 -1.90 -17.43 12.65
N VAL A 285 -1.60 -18.43 11.81
CA VAL A 285 -0.35 -19.19 11.88
C VAL A 285 0.81 -18.34 11.38
N ILE A 286 0.58 -17.57 10.31
CA ILE A 286 1.56 -16.61 9.77
C ILE A 286 1.89 -15.54 10.82
N ILE A 287 0.87 -14.95 11.44
CA ILE A 287 1.04 -13.94 12.50
C ILE A 287 1.78 -14.54 13.70
N ALA A 288 1.41 -15.76 14.12
CA ALA A 288 2.08 -16.47 15.21
C ALA A 288 3.56 -16.75 14.92
N ARG A 289 3.89 -17.14 13.69
CA ARG A 289 5.26 -17.33 13.23
C ARG A 289 6.06 -16.04 13.33
N LYS A 290 5.53 -14.94 12.78
CA LYS A 290 6.18 -13.62 12.83
C LYS A 290 6.36 -13.11 14.26
N TYR A 291 5.33 -13.25 15.10
CA TYR A 291 5.43 -12.92 16.51
C TYR A 291 6.59 -13.66 17.20
N LEU A 292 6.72 -14.97 16.96
CA LEU A 292 7.81 -15.77 17.52
C LEU A 292 9.19 -15.37 16.98
N GLU A 293 9.29 -15.03 15.69
CA GLU A 293 10.53 -14.51 15.09
C GLU A 293 10.95 -13.18 15.72
N MET A 294 10.02 -12.26 15.94
CA MET A 294 10.30 -10.92 16.48
C MET A 294 10.57 -10.90 17.99
N THR A 295 9.94 -11.82 18.74
CA THR A 295 9.94 -11.76 20.21
C THR A 295 10.70 -12.89 20.89
N GLY A 296 10.80 -14.06 20.25
CA GLY A 296 11.31 -15.28 20.88
C GLY A 296 10.42 -15.80 22.01
N ASP A 297 9.16 -15.36 22.11
CA ASP A 297 8.27 -15.66 23.22
C ASP A 297 7.66 -17.07 23.15
N ILE A 298 8.50 -18.06 23.45
CA ILE A 298 8.11 -19.48 23.54
C ILE A 298 7.10 -19.71 24.66
N ARG A 299 7.18 -18.92 25.75
CA ARG A 299 6.33 -19.11 26.94
C ARG A 299 4.86 -18.93 26.60
N PHE A 300 4.51 -17.91 25.81
CA PHE A 300 3.15 -17.71 25.33
C PHE A 300 2.54 -18.99 24.73
N PHE A 301 3.26 -19.68 23.84
CA PHE A 301 2.76 -20.91 23.22
C PHE A 301 2.71 -22.12 24.17
N LYS A 302 3.58 -22.18 25.19
CA LYS A 302 3.58 -23.25 26.19
C LYS A 302 2.49 -23.08 27.25
N ASP A 303 2.27 -21.84 27.67
CA ASP A 303 1.34 -21.50 28.75
C ASP A 303 -0.12 -21.45 28.25
N HIS A 304 -0.32 -21.35 26.92
CA HIS A 304 -1.62 -21.32 26.26
C HIS A 304 -1.82 -22.49 25.27
N PRO A 305 -1.93 -23.74 25.75
CA PRO A 305 -2.11 -24.92 24.87
C PRO A 305 -3.39 -24.87 24.03
N GLU A 306 -4.41 -24.10 24.44
CA GLU A 306 -5.62 -23.83 23.67
C GLU A 306 -5.33 -23.12 22.34
N ILE A 307 -4.30 -22.29 22.27
CA ILE A 307 -3.86 -21.60 21.06
C ILE A 307 -3.29 -22.62 20.07
N ILE A 308 -2.42 -23.52 20.56
CA ILE A 308 -1.87 -24.62 19.75
C ILE A 308 -2.98 -25.55 19.25
N LYS A 309 -3.94 -25.91 20.11
CA LYS A 309 -5.09 -26.73 19.72
C LYS A 309 -5.91 -26.06 18.61
N SER A 310 -6.11 -24.74 18.69
CA SER A 310 -6.83 -23.99 17.66
C SER A 310 -6.07 -23.97 16.34
N MET A 311 -4.75 -23.76 16.38
CA MET A 311 -3.90 -23.86 15.18
C MET A 311 -3.85 -25.29 14.61
N ASP A 312 -3.84 -26.33 15.44
CA ASP A 312 -3.95 -27.73 14.99
C ASP A 312 -5.23 -27.95 14.19
N GLN A 313 -6.34 -27.32 14.59
CA GLN A 313 -7.61 -27.37 13.85
C GLN A 313 -7.51 -26.64 12.52
N VAL A 314 -6.93 -25.43 12.49
CA VAL A 314 -6.69 -24.67 11.24
C VAL A 314 -5.85 -25.50 10.26
N MET A 315 -4.76 -26.09 10.72
CA MET A 315 -3.88 -26.90 9.87
C MET A 315 -4.54 -28.20 9.41
N LYS A 316 -5.40 -28.80 10.22
CA LYS A 316 -6.20 -29.96 9.83
C LYS A 316 -7.19 -29.61 8.72
N ASP A 317 -7.88 -28.47 8.85
CA ASP A 317 -8.83 -27.99 7.84
C ASP A 317 -8.11 -27.68 6.53
N LEU A 318 -6.96 -27.00 6.60
CA LEU A 318 -6.08 -26.79 5.44
C LEU A 318 -5.68 -28.10 4.76
N LEU A 319 -5.18 -29.08 5.53
CA LEU A 319 -4.77 -30.38 4.98
C LEU A 319 -5.92 -31.18 4.36
N SER A 320 -7.17 -30.92 4.78
CA SER A 320 -8.35 -31.54 4.17
C SER A 320 -8.62 -31.04 2.75
N LEU A 321 -8.11 -29.85 2.40
CA LEU A 321 -8.25 -29.24 1.08
C LEU A 321 -7.11 -29.63 0.11
N LYS A 322 -6.04 -30.26 0.61
CA LYS A 322 -4.86 -30.58 -0.19
C LYS A 322 -5.23 -31.38 -1.43
N SER A 323 -4.69 -30.99 -2.58
CA SER A 323 -4.85 -31.75 -3.83
C SER A 323 -4.36 -33.20 -3.68
N LYS A 324 -4.84 -34.10 -4.54
CA LYS A 324 -4.49 -35.53 -4.46
C LYS A 324 -3.03 -35.79 -4.83
N GLU A 325 -2.55 -35.18 -5.91
CA GLU A 325 -1.26 -35.49 -6.52
C GLU A 325 -0.13 -34.57 -6.06
N TYR A 326 -0.45 -33.33 -5.73
CA TYR A 326 0.51 -32.31 -5.31
C TYR A 326 0.21 -31.82 -3.89
N VAL A 327 1.19 -31.19 -3.26
CA VAL A 327 1.01 -30.42 -2.01
C VAL A 327 0.61 -29.00 -2.40
N LEU A 328 -0.56 -28.86 -3.03
CA LEU A 328 -1.18 -27.59 -3.40
C LEU A 328 -2.55 -27.48 -2.75
N PHE A 329 -2.96 -26.25 -2.44
CA PHE A 329 -4.19 -25.95 -1.71
C PHE A 329 -5.07 -25.01 -2.53
N PRO A 330 -6.36 -25.35 -2.69
CA PRO A 330 -7.27 -24.57 -3.49
C PRO A 330 -7.76 -23.33 -2.73
N SER A 331 -8.07 -22.25 -3.43
CA SER A 331 -8.81 -21.11 -2.87
C SER A 331 -9.77 -20.56 -3.90
N ARG A 332 -10.93 -20.06 -3.46
CA ARG A 332 -11.89 -19.35 -4.32
C ARG A 332 -11.61 -17.84 -4.33
N TYR A 333 -11.27 -17.31 -3.17
CA TYR A 333 -11.04 -15.89 -2.95
C TYR A 333 -9.71 -15.69 -2.20
N SER A 334 -9.08 -14.54 -2.41
CA SER A 334 -7.97 -14.04 -1.60
C SER A 334 -8.55 -13.54 -0.27
N SER A 335 -9.60 -12.71 -0.34
CA SER A 335 -10.51 -12.37 0.75
C SER A 335 -11.96 -12.28 0.25
N ASP A 336 -12.35 -11.15 -0.32
CA ASP A 336 -13.56 -10.92 -1.11
C ASP A 336 -13.25 -10.82 -2.62
N GLY A 337 -12.00 -10.51 -3.00
CA GLY A 337 -11.48 -10.65 -4.35
C GLY A 337 -11.34 -12.12 -4.76
N GLU A 338 -11.86 -12.48 -5.95
CA GLU A 338 -11.69 -13.82 -6.53
C GLU A 338 -10.21 -14.09 -6.83
N VAL A 339 -9.76 -15.34 -6.73
CA VAL A 339 -8.45 -15.71 -7.30
C VAL A 339 -8.61 -16.25 -8.71
N GLY A 340 -7.67 -15.94 -9.60
CA GLY A 340 -7.75 -16.35 -11.01
C GLY A 340 -7.54 -17.85 -11.25
N ARG A 341 -7.04 -18.59 -10.25
CA ARG A 341 -6.71 -20.03 -10.34
C ARG A 341 -7.21 -20.77 -9.13
N ARG A 342 -7.62 -22.03 -9.32
CA ARG A 342 -7.95 -22.91 -8.21
C ARG A 342 -6.77 -23.02 -7.24
N TYR A 343 -5.58 -23.32 -7.75
CA TYR A 343 -4.34 -23.31 -6.97
C TYR A 343 -3.57 -22.04 -7.32
N ASP A 344 -4.00 -20.94 -6.72
CA ASP A 344 -3.40 -19.61 -6.84
C ASP A 344 -2.00 -19.55 -6.23
N HIS A 345 -1.08 -18.84 -6.91
CA HIS A 345 0.31 -18.75 -6.49
C HIS A 345 0.46 -18.00 -5.16
N GLY A 346 -0.13 -16.82 -5.01
CA GLY A 346 -0.03 -16.01 -3.79
C GLY A 346 -0.58 -16.72 -2.55
N THR A 347 -1.70 -17.43 -2.71
CA THR A 347 -2.30 -18.30 -1.69
C THR A 347 -1.34 -19.40 -1.27
N ASN A 348 -0.78 -20.15 -2.23
CA ASN A 348 0.08 -21.28 -1.94
C ASN A 348 1.43 -20.85 -1.34
N VAL A 349 1.93 -19.65 -1.70
CA VAL A 349 3.06 -19.00 -1.02
C VAL A 349 2.75 -18.73 0.46
N LYS A 350 1.57 -18.21 0.79
CA LYS A 350 1.16 -18.00 2.19
C LYS A 350 1.06 -19.33 2.94
N VAL A 351 0.53 -20.37 2.30
CA VAL A 351 0.47 -21.72 2.88
C VAL A 351 1.87 -22.29 3.14
N TYR A 352 2.85 -22.06 2.26
CA TYR A 352 4.24 -22.45 2.51
C TYR A 352 4.76 -21.86 3.82
N TYR A 353 4.57 -20.55 4.02
CA TYR A 353 5.04 -19.89 5.24
C TYR A 353 4.29 -20.37 6.49
N ALA A 354 2.99 -20.63 6.38
CA ALA A 354 2.20 -21.20 7.46
C ALA A 354 2.66 -22.62 7.84
N LEU A 355 2.95 -23.49 6.86
CA LEU A 355 3.46 -24.85 7.10
C LEU A 355 4.84 -24.83 7.76
N GLU A 356 5.76 -24.01 7.24
CA GLU A 356 7.10 -23.84 7.83
C GLU A 356 7.00 -23.28 9.25
N GLY A 357 6.21 -22.22 9.41
CA GLY A 357 6.05 -21.51 10.67
C GLY A 357 5.39 -22.33 11.75
N TYR A 358 4.35 -23.09 11.41
CA TYR A 358 3.74 -24.03 12.34
C TYR A 358 4.73 -25.12 12.76
N GLY A 359 5.54 -25.60 11.82
CA GLY A 359 6.64 -26.51 12.11
C GLY A 359 7.62 -25.94 13.14
N VAL A 360 7.96 -24.65 13.06
CA VAL A 360 8.82 -24.00 14.05
C VAL A 360 8.13 -23.88 15.41
N ILE A 361 6.88 -23.42 15.44
CA ILE A 361 6.11 -23.30 16.69
C ILE A 361 6.06 -24.65 17.41
N LEU A 362 5.70 -25.73 16.71
CA LEU A 362 5.65 -27.09 17.24
C LEU A 362 7.02 -27.54 17.80
N GLU A 363 8.11 -27.23 17.11
CA GLU A 363 9.45 -27.56 17.59
C GLU A 363 9.78 -26.86 18.92
N THR A 364 9.36 -25.60 19.10
CA THR A 364 9.60 -24.85 20.34
C THR A 364 8.84 -25.39 21.55
N ILE A 365 7.69 -26.03 21.33
CA ILE A 365 6.89 -26.69 22.38
C ILE A 365 7.25 -28.17 22.56
N GLY A 366 8.16 -28.72 21.75
CA GLY A 366 8.68 -30.08 21.89
C GLY A 366 8.04 -31.13 20.97
N GLU A 367 7.12 -30.73 20.07
CA GLU A 367 6.37 -31.60 19.15
C GLU A 367 7.18 -31.92 17.87
N LYS A 368 8.40 -32.46 18.05
CA LYS A 368 9.41 -32.60 16.97
C LYS A 368 8.94 -33.43 15.77
N GLN A 369 8.13 -34.46 15.97
CA GLN A 369 7.66 -35.32 14.87
C GLN A 369 6.64 -34.58 14.00
N LYS A 370 5.63 -33.94 14.61
CA LYS A 370 4.66 -33.09 13.91
C LYS A 370 5.39 -31.93 13.22
N ALA A 371 6.34 -31.29 13.90
CA ALA A 371 7.15 -30.22 13.33
C ALA A 371 7.85 -30.65 12.04
N ARG A 372 8.50 -31.82 12.04
CA ARG A 372 9.17 -32.37 10.85
C ARG A 372 8.20 -32.62 9.70
N TYR A 373 7.01 -33.14 9.99
CA TYR A 373 5.98 -33.40 8.97
C TYR A 373 5.57 -32.11 8.24
N TYR A 374 5.22 -31.05 8.97
CA TYR A 374 4.82 -29.79 8.34
C TYR A 374 5.96 -29.10 7.58
N LYS A 375 7.20 -29.11 8.11
CA LYS A 375 8.36 -28.60 7.38
C LYS A 375 8.65 -29.38 6.10
N GLN A 376 8.42 -30.69 6.09
CA GLN A 376 8.56 -31.51 4.87
C GLN A 376 7.49 -31.19 3.83
N LEU A 377 6.24 -30.93 4.27
CA LEU A 377 5.19 -30.47 3.38
C LEU A 377 5.52 -29.10 2.77
N ALA A 378 6.03 -28.15 3.54
CA ALA A 378 6.47 -26.85 3.01
C ALA A 378 7.53 -27.02 1.91
N VAL A 379 8.55 -27.87 2.15
CA VAL A 379 9.58 -28.17 1.14
C VAL A 379 8.99 -28.80 -0.12
N GLN A 380 7.99 -29.68 0.02
CA GLN A 380 7.35 -30.29 -1.15
C GLN A 380 6.46 -29.29 -1.90
N LEU A 381 5.68 -28.47 -1.20
CA LEU A 381 4.86 -27.39 -1.76
C LEU A 381 5.70 -26.43 -2.60
N SER A 382 6.87 -26.00 -2.12
CA SER A 382 7.78 -25.13 -2.89
C SER A 382 8.21 -25.77 -4.22
N LYS A 383 8.47 -27.08 -4.25
CA LYS A 383 8.78 -27.81 -5.49
C LYS A 383 7.58 -27.94 -6.41
N ASP A 384 6.40 -28.17 -5.84
CA ASP A 384 5.17 -28.32 -6.62
C ASP A 384 4.76 -26.97 -7.23
N ILE A 385 4.98 -25.84 -6.54
CA ILE A 385 4.85 -24.48 -7.10
C ILE A 385 5.78 -24.31 -8.31
N ASP A 386 7.09 -24.58 -8.15
CA ASP A 386 8.07 -24.45 -9.24
C ASP A 386 7.72 -25.33 -10.44
N LEU A 387 7.26 -26.56 -10.19
CA LEU A 387 6.90 -27.52 -11.23
C LEU A 387 5.62 -27.14 -12.00
N THR A 388 4.61 -26.60 -11.32
CA THR A 388 3.25 -26.46 -11.87
C THR A 388 2.86 -25.03 -12.23
N MET A 389 3.56 -24.03 -11.70
CA MET A 389 3.21 -22.61 -11.85
C MET A 389 4.27 -21.81 -12.63
N VAL A 390 5.37 -22.42 -13.06
CA VAL A 390 6.39 -21.76 -13.87
C VAL A 390 6.22 -22.12 -15.35
N THR A 391 6.06 -21.10 -16.19
CA THR A 391 5.85 -21.22 -17.64
C THR A 391 6.82 -20.33 -18.42
N ASP A 392 6.83 -20.45 -19.74
CA ASP A 392 7.55 -19.52 -20.62
C ASP A 392 6.73 -18.24 -20.81
N GLY A 393 7.40 -17.09 -20.75
CA GLY A 393 6.81 -15.79 -21.03
C GLY A 393 7.79 -14.82 -21.70
N PRO A 394 7.38 -13.57 -21.95
CA PRO A 394 8.15 -12.62 -22.76
C PRO A 394 9.53 -12.28 -22.20
N PHE A 395 9.72 -12.40 -20.88
CA PHE A 395 10.99 -12.12 -20.20
C PHE A 395 11.79 -13.40 -19.86
N GLY A 396 11.37 -14.56 -20.35
CA GLY A 396 11.92 -15.88 -20.03
C GLY A 396 10.96 -16.69 -19.17
N LYS A 397 11.49 -17.68 -18.41
CA LYS A 397 10.67 -18.42 -17.44
C LYS A 397 10.08 -17.45 -16.41
N GLN A 398 8.79 -17.58 -16.13
CA GLN A 398 8.04 -16.74 -15.20
C GLN A 398 6.90 -17.50 -14.54
N ILE A 399 6.40 -16.96 -13.43
CA ILE A 399 5.21 -17.47 -12.74
C ILE A 399 3.95 -17.18 -13.60
N SER A 400 3.00 -18.11 -13.64
CA SER A 400 1.74 -18.02 -14.41
C SER A 400 0.59 -17.33 -13.66
N GLY A 401 0.76 -17.10 -12.36
CA GLY A 401 -0.30 -16.72 -11.40
C GLY A 401 -0.92 -17.92 -10.67
N GLY A 402 -0.68 -19.14 -11.12
CA GLY A 402 -1.17 -20.37 -10.50
C GLY A 402 -1.50 -21.46 -11.52
N THR A 403 -2.21 -22.50 -11.09
CA THR A 403 -2.62 -23.63 -11.95
C THR A 403 -4.00 -24.16 -11.57
N ASN A 404 -4.71 -24.75 -12.53
CA ASN A 404 -5.88 -25.58 -12.26
C ASN A 404 -5.55 -27.08 -12.25
N LEU A 405 -4.29 -27.47 -12.45
CA LEU A 405 -3.86 -28.88 -12.60
C LEU A 405 -4.59 -29.64 -13.72
N GLY A 406 -5.06 -28.92 -14.75
CA GLY A 406 -5.88 -29.49 -15.82
C GLY A 406 -7.31 -29.86 -15.39
N GLU A 407 -7.73 -29.52 -14.17
CA GLU A 407 -9.12 -29.57 -13.76
C GLU A 407 -9.95 -28.54 -14.55
N ASP A 408 -11.22 -28.85 -14.82
CA ASP A 408 -12.13 -27.93 -15.53
C ASP A 408 -12.30 -26.63 -14.71
N PRO A 409 -11.88 -25.46 -15.24
CA PRO A 409 -11.99 -24.20 -14.52
C PRO A 409 -13.44 -23.75 -14.30
N GLY A 410 -14.39 -24.28 -15.08
CA GLY A 410 -15.76 -23.77 -15.14
C GLY A 410 -15.81 -22.30 -15.54
N ASP A 411 -16.84 -21.60 -15.10
CA ASP A 411 -17.04 -20.16 -15.38
C ASP A 411 -16.38 -19.24 -14.32
N PHE A 412 -15.70 -19.82 -13.33
CA PHE A 412 -15.12 -19.07 -12.19
C PHE A 412 -13.63 -18.81 -12.37
N TYR A 413 -12.83 -19.86 -12.63
CA TYR A 413 -11.38 -19.70 -12.77
C TYR A 413 -10.98 -19.39 -14.21
N LEU A 414 -9.84 -18.72 -14.39
CA LEU A 414 -9.26 -18.52 -15.71
C LEU A 414 -8.80 -19.86 -16.31
N GLN A 415 -8.63 -19.97 -17.63
CA GLN A 415 -8.05 -21.15 -18.30
C GLN A 415 -6.52 -21.16 -18.21
N ASP A 416 -5.86 -22.32 -18.02
CA ASP A 416 -4.40 -22.42 -17.75
C ASP A 416 -3.49 -21.79 -18.82
N SER A 417 -4.03 -21.54 -20.02
CA SER A 417 -3.37 -20.81 -21.10
C SER A 417 -3.20 -19.30 -20.83
N ILE A 418 -3.91 -18.73 -19.86
CA ILE A 418 -3.91 -17.30 -19.54
C ILE A 418 -3.01 -17.03 -18.33
N ILE A 419 -1.93 -16.28 -18.52
CA ILE A 419 -1.14 -15.77 -17.39
C ILE A 419 -1.89 -14.59 -16.77
N TYR A 420 -1.95 -14.51 -15.44
CA TYR A 420 -2.55 -13.37 -14.73
C TYR A 420 -1.69 -12.90 -13.55
N TYR A 421 -1.89 -11.65 -13.16
CA TYR A 421 -1.43 -11.06 -11.90
C TYR A 421 -2.57 -10.15 -11.44
N ASP A 422 -2.96 -10.32 -10.18
CA ASP A 422 -4.01 -9.58 -9.50
C ASP A 422 -3.40 -8.42 -8.68
N GLY A 423 -3.96 -7.22 -8.80
CA GLY A 423 -3.51 -6.04 -8.04
C GLY A 423 -3.60 -6.21 -6.52
N GLU A 424 -4.49 -7.05 -6.00
CA GLU A 424 -4.64 -7.39 -4.58
C GLU A 424 -3.67 -8.50 -4.12
N ASP A 425 -3.03 -9.22 -5.04
CA ASP A 425 -2.15 -10.36 -4.74
C ASP A 425 -0.82 -9.93 -4.10
N THR A 426 -0.90 -9.66 -2.80
CA THR A 426 0.25 -9.40 -1.93
C THR A 426 1.03 -10.67 -1.59
N GLY A 427 0.44 -11.86 -1.77
CA GLY A 427 1.10 -13.13 -1.52
C GLY A 427 2.24 -13.37 -2.50
N SER A 428 1.97 -13.21 -3.80
CA SER A 428 2.98 -13.31 -4.86
C SER A 428 4.06 -12.24 -4.73
N HIS A 429 3.67 -11.02 -4.38
CA HIS A 429 4.62 -9.94 -4.11
C HIS A 429 5.58 -10.28 -2.96
N LEU A 430 5.07 -10.78 -1.84
CA LEU A 430 5.85 -11.12 -0.64
C LEU A 430 6.54 -12.50 -0.71
N ALA A 431 6.44 -13.24 -1.82
CA ALA A 431 6.94 -14.62 -1.89
C ALA A 431 8.41 -14.82 -1.47
N PRO A 432 9.35 -13.92 -1.83
CA PRO A 432 10.72 -14.02 -1.32
C PRO A 432 10.84 -13.77 0.19
N LEU A 433 9.98 -12.93 0.77
CA LEU A 433 9.95 -12.63 2.21
C LEU A 433 9.38 -13.82 2.99
N TYR A 434 8.40 -14.51 2.44
CA TYR A 434 7.89 -15.78 2.94
C TYR A 434 8.89 -16.94 2.76
N GLY A 435 9.98 -16.74 2.01
CA GLY A 435 11.10 -17.68 1.92
C GLY A 435 10.90 -18.85 0.97
N VAL A 436 9.89 -18.80 0.09
CA VAL A 436 9.67 -19.86 -0.93
C VAL A 436 10.86 -19.92 -1.91
N TYR A 437 11.41 -18.74 -2.25
CA TYR A 437 12.61 -18.56 -3.08
C TYR A 437 13.30 -17.22 -2.75
N GLY A 438 14.42 -16.92 -3.41
CA GLY A 438 15.18 -15.67 -3.20
C GLY A 438 14.66 -14.48 -4.02
N PHE A 439 15.10 -13.27 -3.67
CA PHE A 439 14.78 -12.03 -4.41
C PHE A 439 15.35 -11.99 -5.84
N ASP A 440 16.35 -12.82 -6.11
CA ASP A 440 17.03 -13.01 -7.41
C ASP A 440 16.48 -14.21 -8.20
N TYR A 441 15.39 -14.84 -7.72
CA TYR A 441 14.76 -15.94 -8.42
C TYR A 441 14.11 -15.44 -9.72
N ALA A 442 14.75 -15.76 -10.85
CA ALA A 442 14.41 -15.20 -12.15
C ALA A 442 12.91 -15.32 -12.53
N PRO A 443 12.20 -16.44 -12.28
CA PRO A 443 10.77 -16.51 -12.57
C PRO A 443 9.90 -15.50 -11.80
N TRP A 444 10.27 -15.15 -10.56
CA TRP A 444 9.57 -14.12 -9.79
C TRP A 444 9.88 -12.71 -10.29
N VAL A 445 11.15 -12.43 -10.61
CA VAL A 445 11.56 -11.15 -11.22
C VAL A 445 10.84 -10.93 -12.55
N ASN A 446 10.83 -11.95 -13.41
CA ASN A 446 10.18 -11.91 -14.71
C ASN A 446 8.65 -11.78 -14.60
N TYR A 447 8.04 -12.39 -13.59
CA TYR A 447 6.61 -12.23 -13.32
C TYR A 447 6.24 -10.78 -13.01
N HIS A 448 7.07 -10.07 -12.22
CA HIS A 448 6.86 -8.66 -11.92
C HIS A 448 7.23 -7.72 -13.07
N ARG A 449 8.23 -8.07 -13.90
CA ARG A 449 8.48 -7.36 -15.17
C ARG A 449 7.29 -7.48 -16.12
N TRP A 450 6.71 -8.68 -16.24
CA TRP A 450 5.49 -8.92 -16.99
C TRP A 450 4.29 -8.12 -16.44
N ALA A 451 4.10 -8.11 -15.12
CA ALA A 451 3.01 -7.37 -14.49
C ALA A 451 3.10 -5.84 -14.69
N ARG A 452 4.29 -5.32 -15.01
CA ARG A 452 4.56 -3.90 -15.31
C ARG A 452 4.67 -3.61 -16.81
N SER A 453 4.24 -4.54 -17.66
CA SER A 453 4.32 -4.39 -19.11
C SER A 453 2.95 -4.52 -19.76
N VAL A 454 2.82 -4.01 -20.97
CA VAL A 454 1.58 -4.10 -21.75
C VAL A 454 1.19 -5.54 -22.12
N PHE A 455 2.04 -6.53 -21.80
CA PHE A 455 1.72 -7.95 -21.95
C PHE A 455 0.80 -8.48 -20.84
N CYS A 456 0.70 -7.78 -19.70
CA CYS A 456 -0.22 -8.13 -18.63
C CYS A 456 -1.60 -7.54 -18.88
N PRO A 457 -2.68 -8.36 -18.91
CA PRO A 457 -4.04 -7.85 -19.09
C PRO A 457 -4.45 -6.81 -18.03
N SER A 458 -3.99 -7.00 -16.79
CA SER A 458 -4.34 -6.13 -15.66
C SER A 458 -3.49 -4.86 -15.60
N TYR A 459 -2.40 -4.77 -16.35
CA TYR A 459 -1.53 -3.59 -16.35
C TYR A 459 -2.24 -2.38 -16.95
N GLU A 460 -2.12 -1.24 -16.27
CA GLU A 460 -2.65 0.03 -16.68
C GLU A 460 -1.49 1.00 -16.98
N PRO A 461 -1.09 1.13 -18.27
CA PRO A 461 0.11 1.87 -18.66
C PRO A 461 0.00 3.38 -18.47
N GLU A 462 -1.21 3.93 -18.31
CA GLU A 462 -1.36 5.35 -17.99
C GLU A 462 -0.85 5.69 -16.59
N PHE A 463 -1.09 4.79 -15.66
CA PHE A 463 -0.79 4.97 -14.24
C PHE A 463 0.45 4.17 -13.82
N GLY A 464 0.92 3.23 -14.65
CA GLY A 464 2.07 2.38 -14.34
C GLY A 464 1.79 1.40 -13.21
N THR A 465 0.55 0.91 -13.09
CA THR A 465 0.12 0.01 -11.99
C THR A 465 -0.78 -1.13 -12.47
N ILE A 466 -1.17 -2.01 -11.55
CA ILE A 466 -1.99 -3.20 -11.79
C ILE A 466 -3.40 -2.99 -11.23
N ARG A 467 -4.41 -3.42 -11.98
CA ARG A 467 -5.82 -3.40 -11.57
C ARG A 467 -6.20 -4.59 -10.68
N TRP A 468 -7.23 -4.41 -9.86
CA TRP A 468 -7.70 -5.42 -8.91
C TRP A 468 -8.10 -6.75 -9.57
N PHE A 469 -8.78 -6.80 -10.71
CA PHE A 469 -9.04 -8.11 -11.34
C PHE A 469 -9.17 -8.04 -12.87
N PRO A 470 -8.71 -9.08 -13.60
CA PRO A 470 -8.83 -9.12 -15.06
C PRO A 470 -10.23 -9.52 -15.56
N SER A 471 -11.04 -10.26 -14.80
CA SER A 471 -12.41 -10.64 -15.21
C SER A 471 -13.50 -9.66 -14.77
N TRP A 472 -13.23 -8.84 -13.75
CA TRP A 472 -14.23 -7.90 -13.26
C TRP A 472 -14.36 -6.74 -14.22
N SER A 473 -15.61 -6.36 -14.42
CA SER A 473 -16.01 -5.24 -15.26
C SER A 473 -15.46 -3.89 -14.81
N MET A 474 -14.91 -3.81 -13.59
CA MET A 474 -14.48 -2.57 -12.98
C MET A 474 -12.94 -2.38 -13.03
N PRO A 475 -12.45 -1.32 -13.68
CA PRO A 475 -11.04 -0.97 -13.83
C PRO A 475 -10.46 -0.29 -12.57
N VAL A 476 -10.65 -0.88 -11.40
CA VAL A 476 -10.20 -0.26 -10.16
C VAL A 476 -8.68 -0.42 -10.04
N LEU A 477 -7.99 0.72 -9.99
CA LEU A 477 -6.58 0.75 -9.61
C LEU A 477 -6.49 0.41 -8.14
N ASP A 478 -5.80 -0.67 -7.79
CA ASP A 478 -5.77 -1.12 -6.41
C ASP A 478 -4.61 -0.47 -5.64
N GLY A 479 -4.83 -0.13 -4.38
CA GLY A 479 -3.79 0.41 -3.49
C GLY A 479 -2.62 -0.57 -3.38
N THR A 480 -2.90 -1.85 -3.18
CA THR A 480 -1.91 -2.93 -3.21
C THR A 480 -1.24 -3.09 -4.56
N GLY A 481 -1.92 -2.78 -5.67
CA GLY A 481 -1.35 -2.82 -7.02
C GLY A 481 -0.12 -1.94 -7.16
N TRP A 482 -0.16 -0.74 -6.56
CA TRP A 482 0.99 0.19 -6.50
C TRP A 482 2.15 -0.33 -5.65
N ILE A 483 1.89 -1.20 -4.68
CA ILE A 483 2.93 -1.87 -3.90
C ILE A 483 3.50 -3.05 -4.69
N SER A 484 2.65 -3.80 -5.38
CA SER A 484 3.03 -4.93 -6.22
C SER A 484 4.04 -4.52 -7.31
N THR A 485 3.94 -3.32 -7.88
CA THR A 485 4.91 -2.80 -8.87
C THR A 485 6.32 -2.58 -8.32
N LEU A 486 6.48 -2.43 -7.00
CA LEU A 486 7.77 -2.35 -6.33
C LEU A 486 8.45 -3.73 -6.22
N GLY A 487 7.70 -4.81 -6.45
CA GLY A 487 8.22 -6.17 -6.51
C GLY A 487 9.08 -6.39 -7.77
N GLY A 488 10.04 -7.31 -7.66
CA GLY A 488 10.91 -7.70 -8.78
C GLY A 488 11.74 -6.58 -9.41
N SER A 489 11.89 -5.41 -8.77
CA SER A 489 12.89 -4.43 -9.16
C SER A 489 14.27 -4.91 -8.74
N VAL A 490 15.20 -4.97 -9.70
CA VAL A 490 16.55 -5.50 -9.49
C VAL A 490 17.62 -4.43 -9.46
N SER A 491 17.36 -3.23 -9.99
CA SER A 491 18.31 -2.10 -9.98
C SER A 491 17.80 -0.90 -9.17
N ARG A 492 18.71 0.00 -8.78
CA ARG A 492 18.32 1.27 -8.12
C ARG A 492 17.42 2.13 -9.00
N HIS A 493 17.69 2.16 -10.29
CA HIS A 493 16.91 2.91 -11.26
C HIS A 493 15.46 2.41 -11.30
N GLU A 494 15.25 1.11 -11.49
CA GLU A 494 13.90 0.52 -11.50
C GLU A 494 13.16 0.77 -10.18
N MET A 495 13.86 0.76 -9.03
CA MET A 495 13.26 1.05 -7.74
C MET A 495 12.89 2.53 -7.60
N ALA A 496 13.72 3.45 -8.08
CA ALA A 496 13.44 4.88 -8.08
C ALA A 496 12.22 5.21 -8.94
N GLU A 497 12.15 4.66 -10.15
CA GLU A 497 11.04 4.88 -11.09
C GLU A 497 9.71 4.38 -10.51
N ASN A 498 9.67 3.18 -9.95
CA ASN A 498 8.44 2.66 -9.33
C ASN A 498 8.10 3.41 -8.03
N MET A 499 9.10 3.89 -7.29
CA MET A 499 8.87 4.73 -6.11
C MET A 499 8.23 6.07 -6.50
N GLU A 500 8.66 6.69 -7.60
CA GLU A 500 8.05 7.93 -8.12
C GLU A 500 6.56 7.74 -8.41
N GLN A 501 6.18 6.60 -8.98
CA GLN A 501 4.79 6.25 -9.23
C GLN A 501 3.97 6.17 -7.93
N LEU A 502 4.50 5.49 -6.90
CA LEU A 502 3.85 5.45 -5.58
C LEU A 502 3.74 6.83 -4.93
N ILE A 503 4.78 7.66 -5.03
CA ILE A 503 4.77 9.05 -4.50
C ILE A 503 3.66 9.87 -5.15
N ASN A 504 3.50 9.72 -6.47
CA ASN A 504 2.50 10.47 -7.22
C ASN A 504 1.07 10.10 -6.86
N ILE A 505 0.82 8.88 -6.36
CA ILE A 505 -0.53 8.44 -5.97
C ILE A 505 -0.83 8.59 -4.48
N CYS A 506 0.18 8.56 -3.61
CA CYS A 506 0.00 8.86 -2.19
C CYS A 506 -0.64 10.24 -2.00
N ASP A 507 -1.56 10.32 -1.05
CA ASP A 507 -2.19 11.60 -0.71
C ASP A 507 -1.17 12.57 -0.07
N GLN A 508 -1.65 13.77 0.23
CA GLN A 508 -0.84 14.83 0.83
C GLN A 508 -0.14 14.33 2.11
N THR A 509 -0.81 13.49 2.91
CA THR A 509 -0.25 12.96 4.16
C THR A 509 0.78 11.84 3.96
N GLY A 510 1.05 11.44 2.71
CA GLY A 510 1.87 10.29 2.36
C GLY A 510 1.13 8.95 2.53
N ALA A 511 -0.19 8.99 2.72
CA ALA A 511 -1.00 7.78 2.90
C ALA A 511 -1.45 7.22 1.55
N LEU A 512 -1.41 5.90 1.46
CA LEU A 512 -1.95 5.12 0.35
C LEU A 512 -3.39 4.73 0.67
N HIS A 513 -4.31 4.95 -0.26
CA HIS A 513 -5.73 4.60 -0.09
C HIS A 513 -6.11 3.40 -0.92
N TRP A 514 -7.21 2.76 -0.56
CA TRP A 514 -7.92 1.84 -1.44
C TRP A 514 -8.49 2.64 -2.60
N TRP A 515 -8.33 2.07 -3.79
CA TRP A 515 -8.90 2.55 -5.04
C TRP A 515 -8.49 3.99 -5.42
N PRO A 516 -7.18 4.30 -5.47
CA PRO A 516 -6.75 5.61 -5.91
C PRO A 516 -6.88 5.70 -7.43
N PHE A 517 -7.98 6.27 -7.90
CA PHE A 517 -8.34 6.26 -9.32
C PHE A 517 -7.39 7.09 -10.21
N GLY A 518 -6.74 8.13 -9.68
CA GLY A 518 -5.77 8.92 -10.45
C GLY A 518 -5.12 10.05 -9.65
N TYR A 519 -4.27 10.87 -10.28
CA TYR A 519 -3.46 11.88 -9.58
C TYR A 519 -4.28 12.98 -8.89
N ASN A 520 -5.52 13.21 -9.31
CA ASN A 520 -6.49 14.10 -8.67
C ASN A 520 -7.57 13.38 -7.86
N PHE A 521 -7.56 12.04 -7.82
CA PHE A 521 -8.49 11.18 -7.09
C PHE A 521 -7.71 10.15 -6.28
N LYS A 522 -6.85 10.64 -5.39
CA LYS A 522 -5.93 9.83 -4.57
C LYS A 522 -6.60 9.14 -3.39
N GLN A 523 -7.74 9.66 -2.93
CA GLN A 523 -8.47 9.17 -1.75
C GLN A 523 -9.77 8.51 -2.22
N GLY A 524 -9.70 7.23 -2.61
CA GLY A 524 -10.86 6.48 -3.12
C GLY A 524 -11.87 6.12 -2.02
N LEU A 525 -11.45 5.22 -1.12
CA LEU A 525 -12.26 4.73 0.00
C LEU A 525 -11.59 5.03 1.37
N SER A 526 -11.02 4.02 2.01
CA SER A 526 -10.24 4.13 3.25
C SER A 526 -8.75 3.98 2.93
N ARG A 527 -7.88 4.23 3.91
CA ARG A 527 -6.45 3.93 3.77
C ARG A 527 -6.27 2.43 3.52
N CYS A 528 -5.37 2.07 2.60
CA CYS A 528 -5.14 0.67 2.19
C CYS A 528 -4.20 -0.02 3.19
N SER A 529 -4.72 -0.48 4.33
CA SER A 529 -3.86 -1.06 5.37
C SER A 529 -3.13 -2.32 4.90
N GLN A 530 -3.73 -3.08 3.98
CA GLN A 530 -3.07 -4.20 3.31
C GLN A 530 -1.81 -3.75 2.56
N GLY A 531 -1.95 -2.82 1.62
CA GLY A 531 -0.83 -2.29 0.84
C GLY A 531 0.21 -1.62 1.73
N GLN A 532 -0.22 -0.81 2.70
CA GLN A 532 0.67 -0.17 3.65
C GLN A 532 1.45 -1.18 4.51
N GLY A 533 0.79 -2.27 4.94
CA GLY A 533 1.44 -3.33 5.72
C GLY A 533 2.44 -4.13 4.90
N THR A 534 2.06 -4.46 3.67
CA THR A 534 2.91 -5.14 2.69
C THR A 534 4.14 -4.29 2.38
N TRP A 535 3.98 -2.99 2.13
CA TRP A 535 5.10 -2.07 1.95
C TRP A 535 5.99 -2.00 3.18
N ALA A 536 5.42 -1.86 4.37
CA ALA A 536 6.22 -1.77 5.60
C ALA A 536 7.07 -3.03 5.82
N TRP A 537 6.54 -4.20 5.50
CA TRP A 537 7.28 -5.46 5.56
C TRP A 537 8.33 -5.57 4.46
N GLN A 538 7.97 -5.30 3.20
CA GLN A 538 8.89 -5.30 2.07
C GLN A 538 10.05 -4.33 2.30
N TYR A 539 9.76 -3.09 2.67
CA TYR A 539 10.77 -2.07 2.88
C TYR A 539 11.77 -2.49 3.97
N LEU A 540 11.30 -3.05 5.08
CA LEU A 540 12.17 -3.50 6.16
C LEU A 540 13.06 -4.68 5.75
N GLU A 541 12.46 -5.76 5.23
CA GLU A 541 13.17 -7.03 5.01
C GLU A 541 13.84 -7.15 3.64
N GLN A 542 13.37 -6.42 2.63
CA GLN A 542 13.99 -6.35 1.31
C GLN A 542 14.84 -5.08 1.17
N TRP A 543 14.25 -3.89 1.28
CA TRP A 543 14.95 -2.66 0.89
C TRP A 543 16.08 -2.29 1.86
N LEU A 544 15.76 -2.25 3.15
CA LEU A 544 16.77 -2.13 4.21
C LEU A 544 17.47 -3.48 4.46
N GLY A 545 16.84 -4.58 4.04
CA GLY A 545 17.40 -5.93 4.11
C GLY A 545 17.56 -6.46 5.52
N ILE A 546 16.79 -5.95 6.49
CA ILE A 546 16.91 -6.24 7.92
C ILE A 546 15.92 -7.33 8.31
N GLN A 547 16.43 -8.45 8.80
CA GLN A 547 15.63 -9.57 9.30
C GLN A 547 16.10 -9.93 10.71
N ILE A 548 15.16 -10.03 11.65
CA ILE A 548 15.44 -10.45 13.03
C ILE A 548 14.85 -11.83 13.30
N ASN A 549 15.58 -12.60 14.09
CA ASN A 549 15.09 -13.85 14.65
C ASN A 549 15.53 -13.93 16.11
N ALA A 550 14.67 -13.45 17.02
CA ALA A 550 14.89 -13.44 18.45
C ALA A 550 14.98 -14.85 19.04
N LEU A 551 14.29 -15.83 18.45
CA LEU A 551 14.37 -17.24 18.85
C LEU A 551 15.81 -17.79 18.77
N THR A 552 16.54 -17.43 17.71
CA THR A 552 17.93 -17.85 17.48
C THR A 552 18.95 -16.76 17.80
N ARG A 553 18.49 -15.57 18.20
CA ARG A 553 19.29 -14.35 18.42
C ARG A 553 20.13 -14.01 17.21
N THR A 554 19.50 -14.05 16.04
CA THR A 554 20.14 -13.73 14.76
C THR A 554 19.61 -12.41 14.21
N LEU A 555 20.52 -11.52 13.84
CA LEU A 555 20.24 -10.32 13.05
C LEU A 555 20.90 -10.51 11.69
N LYS A 556 20.10 -10.50 10.62
CA LYS A 556 20.58 -10.54 9.25
C LYS A 556 20.33 -9.17 8.62
N ILE A 557 21.34 -8.60 7.98
CA ILE A 557 21.25 -7.29 7.32
C ILE A 557 21.90 -7.38 5.94
N SER A 558 21.14 -7.08 4.90
CA SER A 558 21.60 -7.11 3.51
C SER A 558 20.72 -6.17 2.67
N PRO A 559 20.91 -4.84 2.77
CA PRO A 559 20.16 -3.84 2.03
C PRO A 559 20.14 -4.18 0.55
N LEU A 560 18.96 -4.07 -0.04
CA LEU A 560 18.72 -4.28 -1.46
C LEU A 560 18.15 -2.98 -2.00
N GLY A 561 18.85 -2.35 -2.92
CA GLY A 561 18.23 -1.31 -3.74
C GLY A 561 18.67 0.11 -3.49
N LEU A 562 17.67 0.98 -3.31
CA LEU A 562 17.73 2.41 -3.55
C LEU A 562 18.70 3.20 -2.62
N PRO A 563 18.71 2.97 -1.29
CA PRO A 563 19.67 3.64 -0.41
C PRO A 563 21.10 3.12 -0.64
N ASP A 564 22.09 4.02 -0.60
CA ASP A 564 23.52 3.67 -0.56
C ASP A 564 24.17 3.95 0.81
N LYS A 565 23.39 4.53 1.72
CA LYS A 565 23.78 4.78 3.11
C LYS A 565 22.56 4.66 4.02
N MET A 566 22.78 4.07 5.19
CA MET A 566 21.79 3.93 6.24
C MET A 566 22.44 4.19 7.61
N GLN A 567 21.74 4.93 8.47
CA GLN A 567 22.04 5.06 9.89
C GLN A 567 20.73 4.95 10.65
N TRP A 568 20.58 3.89 11.42
CA TRP A 568 19.44 3.65 12.28
C TRP A 568 19.90 3.59 13.72
N GLU A 569 19.70 4.67 14.46
CA GLU A 569 20.00 4.75 15.88
C GLU A 569 18.81 4.23 16.69
N ARG A 570 19.10 3.41 17.70
CA ARG A 570 18.08 2.75 18.53
C ARG A 570 17.01 2.06 17.69
N MET A 571 17.41 1.39 16.62
CA MET A 571 16.54 0.54 15.83
C MET A 571 15.90 -0.50 16.75
N SER A 572 14.60 -0.34 17.00
CA SER A 572 13.80 -1.25 17.80
C SER A 572 12.92 -2.06 16.86
N LEU A 573 13.21 -3.36 16.75
CA LEU A 573 12.42 -4.29 15.95
C LEU A 573 12.04 -5.47 16.85
N GLY A 574 10.74 -5.64 17.07
CA GLY A 574 10.26 -6.60 18.06
C GLY A 574 10.89 -6.32 19.42
N ASN A 575 11.50 -7.35 20.03
CA ASN A 575 12.18 -7.21 21.32
C ASN A 575 13.67 -6.83 21.20
N ALA A 576 14.17 -6.58 19.99
CA ALA A 576 15.58 -6.40 19.73
C ALA A 576 15.94 -4.93 19.46
N VAL A 577 17.04 -4.45 20.07
CA VAL A 577 17.51 -3.08 19.92
C VAL A 577 18.97 -3.02 19.47
N PHE A 578 19.23 -2.32 18.37
CA PHE A 578 20.58 -2.11 17.82
C PHE A 578 20.78 -0.66 17.35
N ASP A 579 22.04 -0.23 17.26
CA ASP A 579 22.40 0.79 16.26
C ASP A 579 22.95 0.07 15.03
N VAL A 580 22.54 0.53 13.85
CA VAL A 580 23.05 0.01 12.57
C VAL A 580 23.49 1.20 11.72
N SER A 581 24.73 1.18 11.26
CA SER A 581 25.23 2.10 10.25
C SER A 581 25.85 1.31 9.10
N TRP A 582 25.54 1.73 7.89
CA TRP A 582 25.99 1.13 6.65
C TRP A 582 26.28 2.21 5.62
N GLN A 583 27.34 2.01 4.85
CA GLN A 583 27.64 2.80 3.66
C GLN A 583 28.17 1.88 2.57
N GLU A 584 27.52 1.92 1.42
CA GLU A 584 27.99 1.29 0.20
C GLU A 584 29.13 2.11 -0.43
N LYS A 585 30.13 1.42 -0.95
CA LYS A 585 31.28 2.03 -1.65
C LYS A 585 31.53 1.28 -2.94
N THR A 586 32.17 1.94 -3.91
CA THR A 586 32.48 1.32 -5.20
C THR A 586 33.36 0.08 -5.08
N ASP A 587 34.18 0.00 -4.03
CA ASP A 587 35.09 -1.11 -3.75
C ASP A 587 34.60 -2.04 -2.63
N GLY A 588 33.35 -1.87 -2.14
CA GLY A 588 32.88 -2.64 -1.00
C GLY A 588 31.73 -2.01 -0.20
N ALA A 589 31.71 -2.28 1.10
CA ALA A 589 30.80 -1.64 2.04
C ALA A 589 31.40 -1.58 3.45
N GLU A 590 31.01 -0.56 4.18
CA GLU A 590 31.37 -0.36 5.59
C GLU A 590 30.16 -0.47 6.48
N TRP A 591 30.36 -1.09 7.64
CA TRP A 591 29.31 -1.40 8.59
C TRP A 591 29.76 -1.07 10.00
N LYS A 592 28.85 -0.57 10.82
CA LYS A 592 29.01 -0.45 12.27
C LYS A 592 27.72 -0.86 12.95
N ILE A 593 27.78 -1.84 13.83
CA ILE A 593 26.60 -2.39 14.51
C ILE A 593 26.86 -2.43 16.01
N THR A 594 25.96 -1.84 16.79
CA THR A 594 26.00 -1.87 18.25
C THR A 594 24.83 -2.69 18.79
N ASN A 595 25.10 -3.65 19.65
CA ASN A 595 24.07 -4.48 20.29
C ASN A 595 23.65 -3.87 21.64
N TYR A 596 22.41 -3.40 21.77
CA TYR A 596 21.87 -2.90 23.04
C TYR A 596 21.03 -3.93 23.80
N ASN A 597 20.92 -5.13 23.28
CA ASN A 597 20.21 -6.21 23.94
C ASN A 597 21.00 -6.70 25.15
N THR A 598 20.31 -7.37 26.08
CA THR A 598 20.93 -8.00 27.25
C THR A 598 21.69 -9.28 26.91
N GLU A 599 21.58 -9.77 25.68
CA GLU A 599 22.14 -11.04 25.24
C GLU A 599 23.06 -10.88 24.03
N THR A 600 23.92 -11.87 23.79
CA THR A 600 24.77 -11.93 22.58
C THR A 600 23.95 -12.29 21.36
N TRP A 601 24.18 -11.58 20.26
CA TRP A 601 23.53 -11.82 18.97
C TRP A 601 24.51 -12.27 17.90
N GLN A 602 24.08 -13.20 17.05
CA GLN A 602 24.74 -13.55 15.81
C GLN A 602 24.30 -12.57 14.72
N VAL A 603 25.25 -11.78 14.22
CA VAL A 603 25.01 -10.79 13.18
C VAL A 603 25.57 -11.30 11.86
N ASN A 604 24.72 -11.34 10.84
CA ASN A 604 25.06 -11.78 9.49
C ASN A 604 24.85 -10.61 8.52
N ILE A 605 25.93 -10.08 7.97
CA ILE A 605 25.90 -8.98 7.02
C ILE A 605 26.14 -9.49 5.60
N GLY A 606 25.26 -9.12 4.69
CA GLY A 606 25.35 -9.41 3.26
C GLY A 606 25.78 -8.16 2.51
N CYS A 607 26.70 -8.33 1.57
CA CYS A 607 27.08 -7.27 0.63
C CYS A 607 27.00 -7.77 -0.79
N ARG A 608 26.41 -6.95 -1.66
CA ARG A 608 26.37 -7.14 -3.11
C ARG A 608 27.41 -6.23 -3.77
N PRO A 609 27.75 -6.48 -5.05
CA PRO A 609 28.53 -5.51 -5.83
C PRO A 609 27.84 -4.14 -5.86
N TYR A 610 28.64 -3.09 -6.05
CA TYR A 610 28.15 -1.72 -5.99
C TYR A 610 27.02 -1.46 -7.01
N GLY A 611 25.89 -0.93 -6.54
CA GLY A 611 24.78 -0.46 -7.36
C GLY A 611 23.84 -1.56 -7.88
N THR A 612 24.09 -2.84 -7.61
CA THR A 612 23.36 -3.96 -8.25
C THR A 612 21.96 -4.22 -7.71
N GLY A 613 21.47 -3.46 -6.73
CA GLY A 613 20.14 -3.66 -6.14
C GLY A 613 19.94 -5.09 -5.62
N ALA A 614 18.99 -5.83 -6.19
CA ALA A 614 18.72 -7.23 -5.83
C ALA A 614 19.57 -8.25 -6.63
N ASP A 615 20.24 -7.81 -7.69
CA ASP A 615 21.10 -8.65 -8.54
C ASP A 615 22.50 -8.85 -7.92
N GLY A 616 23.26 -9.80 -8.47
CA GLY A 616 24.63 -10.11 -8.08
C GLY A 616 24.73 -11.15 -6.96
N LYS A 617 25.94 -11.63 -6.71
CA LYS A 617 26.19 -12.63 -5.66
C LYS A 617 26.42 -11.94 -4.31
N LEU A 618 25.74 -12.43 -3.27
CA LEU A 618 25.97 -11.97 -1.90
C LEU A 618 27.28 -12.54 -1.33
N THR A 619 28.08 -11.64 -0.76
CA THR A 619 29.18 -11.98 0.13
C THR A 619 28.73 -11.81 1.57
N TRP A 620 28.76 -12.90 2.34
CA TRP A 620 28.36 -12.91 3.75
C TRP A 620 29.57 -12.78 4.67
N LYS A 621 29.44 -11.92 5.70
CA LYS A 621 30.26 -11.96 6.90
C LYS A 621 29.37 -12.18 8.10
N ASN A 622 29.91 -12.85 9.10
CA ASN A 622 29.18 -13.17 10.31
C ASN A 622 30.05 -12.86 11.54
N ALA A 623 29.41 -12.43 12.63
CA ALA A 623 30.07 -12.18 13.91
C ALA A 623 29.10 -12.28 15.07
N LYS A 624 29.61 -12.62 16.25
CA LYS A 624 28.85 -12.54 17.50
C LYS A 624 29.14 -11.19 18.16
N ILE A 625 28.10 -10.44 18.50
CA ILE A 625 28.22 -9.14 19.16
C ILE A 625 27.66 -9.24 20.58
N LEU A 626 28.50 -8.97 21.58
CA LEU A 626 28.13 -8.99 22.99
C LEU A 626 27.23 -7.79 23.37
N PRO A 627 26.48 -7.86 24.47
CA PRO A 627 25.74 -6.72 25.02
C PRO A 627 26.62 -5.47 25.19
N GLY A 628 26.15 -4.33 24.69
CA GLY A 628 26.85 -3.05 24.73
C GLY A 628 28.05 -2.93 23.78
N GLN A 629 28.39 -3.99 23.04
CA GLN A 629 29.53 -3.98 22.13
C GLN A 629 29.14 -3.41 20.76
N THR A 630 30.09 -2.69 20.16
CA THR A 630 30.07 -2.32 18.74
C THR A 630 31.05 -3.17 17.95
N SER A 631 30.62 -3.65 16.79
CA SER A 631 31.48 -4.28 15.78
C SER A 631 31.48 -3.47 14.49
N THR A 632 32.65 -3.33 13.87
CA THR A 632 32.85 -2.68 12.58
C THR A 632 33.27 -3.71 11.55
N PHE A 633 32.72 -3.63 10.34
CA PHE A 633 33.07 -4.52 9.23
C PHE A 633 33.40 -3.71 8.00
N ILE A 634 34.42 -4.16 7.27
CA ILE A 634 34.77 -3.65 5.96
C ILE A 634 34.78 -4.86 5.04
N ILE A 635 33.89 -4.87 4.06
CA ILE A 635 33.80 -5.93 3.04
C ILE A 635 34.26 -5.33 1.74
N LYS A 636 35.32 -5.90 1.15
CA LYS A 636 35.77 -5.52 -0.19
C LYS A 636 35.06 -6.37 -1.23
N ASN A 637 34.69 -5.74 -2.33
CA ASN A 637 34.14 -6.41 -3.50
C ASN A 637 35.22 -6.43 -4.60
N ASP A 638 35.72 -7.63 -4.91
CA ASP A 638 36.72 -7.83 -5.96
C ASP A 638 36.08 -7.90 -7.37
N GLN A 639 34.75 -7.85 -7.45
CA GLN A 639 34.02 -7.83 -8.72
C GLN A 639 33.88 -6.39 -9.20
N ALA A 640 34.44 -6.09 -10.38
CA ALA A 640 34.20 -4.83 -11.07
C ALA A 640 32.69 -4.61 -11.25
N ALA A 641 32.24 -3.34 -11.17
CA ALA A 641 30.86 -2.88 -11.40
C ALA A 641 30.37 -3.08 -12.85
N ASN A 642 30.76 -4.19 -13.48
CA ASN A 642 30.46 -4.53 -14.86
C ASN A 642 29.12 -5.24 -14.92
N ARG A 643 28.03 -4.47 -14.84
CA ARG A 643 26.69 -4.71 -15.43
C ARG A 643 25.69 -3.80 -14.70
N LEU A 644 25.54 -2.56 -15.15
CA LEU A 644 24.46 -1.69 -14.68
C LEU A 644 23.58 -1.16 -15.81
N ASN A 645 24.09 -1.02 -17.03
CA ASN A 645 23.33 -0.37 -18.10
C ASN A 645 22.48 -1.30 -18.99
N ALA A 646 22.60 -2.62 -18.89
CA ALA A 646 21.98 -3.53 -19.87
C ALA A 646 20.50 -3.82 -19.59
N GLU A 647 20.00 -3.59 -18.37
CA GLU A 647 18.66 -4.02 -17.95
C GLU A 647 17.67 -2.89 -17.62
N GLU A 648 18.11 -1.63 -17.52
CA GLU A 648 17.28 -0.49 -17.09
C GLU A 648 16.01 -0.26 -17.93
N ASN A 649 15.95 -0.79 -19.14
CA ASN A 649 14.81 -0.66 -20.04
C ASN A 649 14.30 -2.00 -20.58
N ILE A 650 14.55 -3.12 -19.90
CA ILE A 650 14.23 -4.46 -20.42
C ILE A 650 12.75 -4.61 -20.80
N ILE A 651 11.83 -4.01 -20.02
CA ILE A 651 10.39 -4.00 -20.32
C ILE A 651 10.15 -3.33 -21.68
N HIS A 652 10.57 -2.08 -21.83
CA HIS A 652 10.40 -1.32 -23.06
C HIS A 652 11.14 -1.94 -24.25
N GLN A 653 12.33 -2.52 -24.05
CA GLN A 653 13.06 -3.26 -25.09
C GLN A 653 12.20 -4.41 -25.61
N LYS A 654 11.61 -5.19 -24.71
CA LYS A 654 10.76 -6.32 -25.08
C LYS A 654 9.48 -5.89 -25.77
N GLU A 655 8.88 -4.78 -25.34
CA GLU A 655 7.71 -4.20 -25.99
C GLU A 655 8.04 -3.70 -27.40
N ILE A 656 9.18 -3.03 -27.60
CA ILE A 656 9.65 -2.60 -28.93
C ILE A 656 9.88 -3.81 -29.84
N GLU A 657 10.56 -4.84 -29.35
CA GLU A 657 10.84 -6.06 -30.11
C GLU A 657 9.57 -6.74 -30.65
N GLN A 658 8.45 -6.64 -29.92
CA GLN A 658 7.21 -7.33 -30.28
C GLN A 658 6.16 -6.43 -30.94
N LEU A 659 6.13 -5.13 -30.62
CA LEU A 659 5.02 -4.24 -30.96
C LEU A 659 5.42 -3.06 -31.85
N ALA A 660 6.71 -2.78 -32.00
CA ALA A 660 7.13 -1.63 -32.79
C ALA A 660 7.03 -1.90 -34.30
N ASP A 661 6.80 -0.82 -35.05
CA ASP A 661 6.90 -0.85 -36.51
C ASP A 661 8.37 -0.88 -37.00
N GLU A 662 8.59 -0.87 -38.31
CA GLU A 662 9.94 -0.92 -38.88
C GLU A 662 10.85 0.27 -38.53
N ASN A 663 10.30 1.33 -37.92
CA ASN A 663 11.04 2.51 -37.47
C ASN A 663 11.29 2.50 -35.95
N GLY A 664 10.90 1.43 -35.24
CA GLY A 664 11.03 1.33 -33.79
C GLY A 664 9.97 2.14 -33.03
N ILE A 665 8.82 2.45 -33.65
CA ILE A 665 7.75 3.20 -33.01
C ILE A 665 6.62 2.26 -32.61
N VAL A 666 6.22 2.25 -31.34
CA VAL A 666 4.96 1.65 -30.90
C VAL A 666 3.89 2.72 -30.86
N PHE A 667 2.79 2.51 -31.57
CA PHE A 667 1.61 3.38 -31.51
C PHE A 667 0.34 2.52 -31.64
N ILE A 668 -0.25 2.18 -30.50
CA ILE A 668 -1.34 1.22 -30.40
C ILE A 668 -2.47 1.76 -29.53
N ARG A 669 -3.71 1.35 -29.83
CA ARG A 669 -4.85 1.62 -28.95
C ARG A 669 -4.78 0.66 -27.77
N TYR A 670 -5.14 1.12 -26.58
CA TYR A 670 -5.40 0.24 -25.46
C TYR A 670 -6.56 0.79 -24.61
N GLY A 671 -7.33 -0.11 -23.99
CA GLY A 671 -8.42 0.24 -23.07
C GLY A 671 -9.63 0.94 -23.68
N THR A 672 -10.83 0.60 -23.18
CA THR A 672 -11.95 1.54 -23.10
C THR A 672 -12.61 1.46 -21.75
N VAL A 673 -12.52 2.54 -20.97
CA VAL A 673 -12.68 2.44 -19.53
C VAL A 673 -13.31 3.70 -18.99
N ASP A 674 -14.54 3.62 -18.48
CA ASP A 674 -14.95 4.55 -17.42
C ASP A 674 -14.39 4.00 -16.11
N PRO A 675 -13.42 4.68 -15.46
CA PRO A 675 -12.79 4.18 -14.23
C PRO A 675 -13.73 4.17 -13.03
N PHE A 676 -14.88 4.86 -13.13
CA PHE A 676 -15.75 5.08 -11.99
C PHE A 676 -16.92 4.11 -12.00
N PRO A 677 -17.09 3.31 -10.95
CA PRO A 677 -18.29 2.50 -10.84
C PRO A 677 -19.52 3.38 -10.72
N ASP A 678 -20.66 2.87 -11.18
CA ASP A 678 -21.94 3.58 -11.18
C ASP A 678 -22.27 4.24 -9.83
N TRP A 679 -21.88 3.63 -8.70
CA TRP A 679 -22.13 4.16 -7.36
C TRP A 679 -21.17 5.28 -6.89
N TYR A 680 -20.07 5.54 -7.60
CA TYR A 680 -19.15 6.65 -7.29
C TYR A 680 -19.65 7.98 -7.90
N HIS A 681 -20.60 7.93 -8.86
CA HIS A 681 -21.36 9.06 -9.43
C HIS A 681 -20.58 10.37 -9.61
N LEU A 682 -19.32 10.34 -10.08
CA LEU A 682 -18.57 11.59 -10.21
C LEU A 682 -19.23 12.49 -11.25
N TRP A 683 -19.57 11.94 -12.42
CA TRP A 683 -20.31 12.64 -13.47
C TRP A 683 -21.32 11.70 -14.14
N ASP A 684 -22.60 12.09 -14.19
CA ASP A 684 -23.64 11.39 -14.96
C ASP A 684 -23.56 11.79 -16.45
N ASP A 685 -22.44 11.49 -17.11
CA ASP A 685 -22.17 11.96 -18.48
C ASP A 685 -22.09 10.85 -19.55
N LYS A 686 -21.93 9.58 -19.12
CA LYS A 686 -21.87 8.36 -19.95
C LYS A 686 -20.85 8.44 -21.10
N SER A 687 -19.75 9.13 -20.86
CA SER A 687 -18.61 9.18 -21.78
C SER A 687 -17.67 7.99 -21.58
N LEU A 688 -16.92 7.63 -22.63
CA LEU A 688 -15.93 6.55 -22.63
C LEU A 688 -14.52 7.14 -22.74
N ASP A 689 -13.51 6.47 -22.21
CA ASP A 689 -12.12 6.83 -22.48
C ASP A 689 -11.53 5.94 -23.58
N VAL A 690 -10.95 6.53 -24.61
CA VAL A 690 -10.11 5.86 -25.61
C VAL A 690 -8.69 6.34 -25.45
N ARG A 691 -7.74 5.41 -25.36
CA ARG A 691 -6.35 5.72 -25.02
C ARG A 691 -5.39 5.09 -26.01
N PHE A 692 -4.26 5.75 -26.20
CA PHE A 692 -3.19 5.29 -27.09
C PHE A 692 -1.89 5.20 -26.31
N TYR A 693 -1.23 4.04 -26.40
CA TYR A 693 0.10 3.81 -25.84
C TYR A 693 1.14 4.10 -26.91
N ILE A 694 2.12 4.93 -26.54
CA ILE A 694 3.20 5.38 -27.41
C ILE A 694 4.52 5.04 -26.74
N LEU A 695 5.44 4.40 -27.46
CA LEU A 695 6.79 4.11 -26.97
C LEU A 695 7.82 4.50 -28.03
N ASN A 696 8.82 5.27 -27.62
CA ASN A 696 9.93 5.71 -28.47
C ASN A 696 11.08 4.70 -28.46
N GLY A 697 11.07 3.76 -29.41
CA GLY A 697 12.19 2.85 -29.68
C GLY A 697 13.13 3.34 -30.80
N THR A 698 13.07 4.63 -31.16
CA THR A 698 13.94 5.21 -32.18
C THR A 698 15.34 5.51 -31.62
N GLN A 699 16.26 5.96 -32.49
CA GLN A 699 17.63 6.32 -32.08
C GLN A 699 17.77 7.75 -31.52
N SER A 700 16.68 8.52 -31.45
CA SER A 700 16.72 9.94 -31.07
C SER A 700 15.53 10.32 -30.19
N ASP A 701 15.78 11.18 -29.20
CA ASP A 701 14.70 11.77 -28.41
C ASP A 701 13.72 12.56 -29.29
N TRP A 702 12.46 12.57 -28.89
CA TRP A 702 11.43 13.39 -29.49
C TRP A 702 11.29 14.70 -28.72
N ALA A 703 11.38 15.82 -29.43
CA ALA A 703 11.20 17.15 -28.88
C ALA A 703 9.72 17.51 -28.71
N GLU A 704 8.86 17.05 -29.62
CA GLU A 704 7.42 17.29 -29.56
C GLU A 704 6.67 16.04 -30.01
N THR A 705 5.73 15.59 -29.18
CA THR A 705 4.85 14.45 -29.44
C THR A 705 3.40 14.88 -29.27
N SER A 706 2.54 14.53 -30.21
CA SER A 706 1.10 14.79 -30.11
C SER A 706 0.28 13.72 -30.80
N VAL A 707 -0.92 13.47 -30.29
CA VAL A 707 -1.90 12.59 -30.92
C VAL A 707 -3.13 13.41 -31.27
N LYS A 708 -3.62 13.27 -32.50
CA LYS A 708 -4.86 13.86 -32.96
C LYS A 708 -5.81 12.75 -33.39
N ILE A 709 -7.04 12.76 -32.88
CA ILE A 709 -8.08 11.81 -33.29
C ILE A 709 -9.12 12.51 -34.17
N TYR A 710 -9.59 11.78 -35.17
CA TYR A 710 -10.73 12.12 -36.02
C TYR A 710 -11.81 11.06 -35.82
N TYR A 711 -13.06 11.50 -35.76
CA TYR A 711 -14.20 10.65 -35.47
C TYR A 711 -15.41 11.08 -36.33
N PRO A 712 -16.34 10.15 -36.60
CA PRO A 712 -17.50 10.39 -37.44
C PRO A 712 -18.44 11.45 -36.87
N GLU A 713 -19.34 11.95 -37.71
CA GLU A 713 -20.40 12.87 -37.29
C GLU A 713 -21.28 12.26 -36.18
N GLY A 714 -21.75 13.12 -35.26
CA GLY A 714 -22.52 12.70 -34.08
C GLY A 714 -21.66 12.27 -32.88
N TRP A 715 -20.34 12.17 -33.04
CA TRP A 715 -19.41 11.96 -31.94
C TRP A 715 -18.75 13.26 -31.52
N VAL A 716 -18.48 13.38 -30.22
CA VAL A 716 -17.70 14.47 -29.64
C VAL A 716 -16.60 13.90 -28.75
N ALA A 717 -15.47 14.59 -28.66
CA ALA A 717 -14.34 14.14 -27.85
C ALA A 717 -13.51 15.29 -27.30
N LYS A 718 -12.72 15.00 -26.28
CA LYS A 718 -11.74 15.92 -25.69
C LYS A 718 -10.50 15.15 -25.25
N GLY A 719 -9.31 15.64 -25.62
CA GLY A 719 -8.07 15.16 -25.02
C GLY A 719 -8.00 15.55 -23.55
N ARG A 720 -7.65 14.62 -22.66
CA ARG A 720 -7.53 14.91 -21.22
C ARG A 720 -6.08 14.83 -20.78
N ARG A 721 -5.74 15.48 -19.68
CA ARG A 721 -4.39 15.37 -19.13
C ARG A 721 -4.09 13.91 -18.71
N PRO A 722 -2.95 13.31 -19.12
CA PRO A 722 -2.59 11.94 -18.73
C PRO A 722 -2.49 11.79 -17.21
N GLY A 723 -3.10 10.74 -16.66
CA GLY A 723 -3.17 10.44 -15.24
C GLY A 723 -4.18 11.26 -14.44
N TYR A 724 -4.96 12.11 -15.10
CA TYR A 724 -6.01 12.93 -14.46
C TYR A 724 -7.37 12.60 -15.02
N TRP A 725 -8.37 12.61 -14.13
CA TRP A 725 -9.77 12.53 -14.51
C TRP A 725 -10.37 13.92 -14.50
N GLU A 726 -10.72 14.44 -15.68
CA GLU A 726 -11.27 15.79 -15.84
C GLU A 726 -12.70 15.70 -16.37
N LYS A 727 -13.56 16.59 -15.89
CA LYS A 727 -14.94 16.64 -16.37
C LYS A 727 -14.94 16.92 -17.89
N PRO A 728 -15.73 16.20 -18.70
CA PRO A 728 -15.75 16.36 -20.16
C PRO A 728 -16.52 17.61 -20.63
N ASP A 729 -16.26 18.76 -20.03
CA ASP A 729 -16.82 20.02 -20.49
C ASP A 729 -16.09 20.48 -21.77
N ASN A 730 -16.83 21.12 -22.69
CA ASN A 730 -16.31 21.65 -23.96
C ASN A 730 -15.72 20.58 -24.91
N MET A 731 -16.40 19.44 -25.06
CA MET A 731 -16.01 18.44 -26.07
C MET A 731 -16.15 19.00 -27.49
N GLU A 732 -15.18 18.69 -28.33
CA GLU A 732 -15.12 19.14 -29.71
C GLU A 732 -15.85 18.17 -30.64
N SER A 733 -16.27 18.66 -31.81
CA SER A 733 -16.82 17.84 -32.88
C SER A 733 -15.77 17.60 -33.97
N LYS A 734 -15.85 16.47 -34.68
CA LYS A 734 -14.97 16.05 -35.80
C LYS A 734 -13.55 15.63 -35.43
N ALA A 735 -12.84 16.39 -34.61
CA ALA A 735 -11.47 16.06 -34.21
C ALA A 735 -11.07 16.74 -32.89
N THR A 736 -10.13 16.15 -32.17
CA THR A 736 -9.44 16.77 -31.02
C THR A 736 -8.00 16.29 -30.98
N SER A 737 -7.11 17.01 -30.29
CA SER A 737 -5.71 16.62 -30.12
C SER A 737 -5.22 16.79 -28.68
N ILE A 738 -4.19 16.03 -28.34
CA ILE A 738 -3.42 16.19 -27.10
C ILE A 738 -1.94 16.32 -27.44
N SER A 739 -1.24 17.22 -26.74
CA SER A 739 0.22 17.30 -26.76
C SER A 739 0.78 16.56 -25.54
N LEU A 740 1.76 15.70 -25.78
CA LEU A 740 2.47 14.93 -24.75
C LEU A 740 3.85 15.52 -24.44
N GLY A 741 4.31 16.48 -25.23
CA GLY A 741 5.62 17.12 -25.04
C GLY A 741 6.79 16.24 -25.51
N GLU A 742 7.92 16.34 -24.80
CA GLU A 742 9.12 15.57 -25.09
C GLU A 742 8.92 14.09 -24.74
N LEU A 743 9.47 13.19 -25.56
CA LEU A 743 9.50 11.76 -25.26
C LEU A 743 10.91 11.20 -25.52
N PRO A 744 11.70 10.94 -24.46
CA PRO A 744 13.03 10.38 -24.60
C PRO A 744 13.04 8.98 -25.22
N VAL A 745 14.20 8.57 -25.74
CA VAL A 745 14.42 7.19 -26.20
C VAL A 745 14.18 6.21 -25.04
N MET A 746 13.53 5.08 -25.34
CA MET A 746 13.14 4.04 -24.37
C MET A 746 12.15 4.52 -23.28
N LYS A 747 11.38 5.59 -23.54
CA LYS A 747 10.29 6.02 -22.66
C LYS A 747 8.95 5.95 -23.37
N SER A 748 7.91 5.66 -22.59
CA SER A 748 6.53 5.57 -23.04
C SER A 748 5.67 6.74 -22.54
N ALA A 749 4.55 6.95 -23.20
CA ALA A 749 3.52 7.89 -22.81
C ALA A 749 2.14 7.39 -23.25
N VAL A 750 1.11 7.92 -22.60
CA VAL A 750 -0.28 7.65 -22.93
C VAL A 750 -0.97 8.93 -23.42
N ALA A 751 -1.67 8.84 -24.54
CA ALA A 751 -2.60 9.87 -25.02
C ALA A 751 -4.05 9.46 -24.74
N PRO A 752 -4.70 10.01 -23.69
CA PRO A 752 -6.07 9.71 -23.39
C PRO A 752 -7.06 10.72 -23.96
N PHE A 753 -8.21 10.21 -24.42
CA PHE A 753 -9.31 10.99 -24.94
C PHE A 753 -10.61 10.52 -24.32
N LYS A 754 -11.38 11.47 -23.78
CA LYS A 754 -12.76 11.21 -23.40
C LYS A 754 -13.65 11.43 -24.61
N ILE A 755 -14.48 10.44 -24.94
CA ILE A 755 -15.34 10.43 -26.12
C ILE A 755 -16.80 10.20 -25.73
N LYS A 756 -17.71 10.78 -26.49
CA LYS A 756 -19.14 10.56 -26.34
C LYS A 756 -19.76 10.36 -27.72
N GLY A 757 -20.40 9.22 -27.89
CA GLY A 757 -21.10 8.87 -29.11
C GLY A 757 -22.59 9.22 -29.06
N PRO A 758 -23.32 8.99 -30.17
CA PRO A 758 -24.74 9.31 -30.28
C PRO A 758 -25.67 8.32 -29.55
N HIS A 759 -25.11 7.24 -28.97
CA HIS A 759 -25.86 6.19 -28.28
C HIS A 759 -25.42 6.06 -26.82
N LEU A 760 -26.28 5.46 -26.01
CA LEU A 760 -25.97 5.00 -24.67
C LEU A 760 -25.28 3.64 -24.76
N TYR A 761 -24.00 3.62 -24.41
CA TYR A 761 -23.21 2.40 -24.31
C TYR A 761 -23.35 1.81 -22.91
N ASP A 762 -23.42 0.49 -22.82
CA ASP A 762 -23.56 -0.22 -21.55
C ASP A 762 -22.16 -0.59 -21.06
N ASN A 763 -21.71 0.10 -20.00
CA ASN A 763 -20.36 -0.04 -19.48
C ASN A 763 -20.10 -1.42 -18.87
N ASP A 764 -21.13 -2.09 -18.33
CA ASP A 764 -20.99 -3.41 -17.72
C ASP A 764 -20.56 -4.47 -18.76
N TYR A 765 -21.10 -4.38 -19.98
CA TYR A 765 -20.77 -5.29 -21.09
C TYR A 765 -19.49 -4.92 -21.84
N LEU A 766 -18.98 -3.70 -21.69
CA LEU A 766 -17.71 -3.25 -22.31
C LEU A 766 -16.49 -3.97 -21.74
N THR A 767 -16.68 -4.59 -20.58
CA THR A 767 -15.63 -5.01 -19.66
C THR A 767 -15.69 -6.49 -19.29
N GLU A 768 -16.78 -7.20 -19.63
CA GLU A 768 -16.86 -8.69 -19.58
C GLU A 768 -15.96 -9.35 -20.64
N GLY A 769 -15.51 -8.59 -21.64
CA GLY A 769 -14.52 -9.03 -22.62
C GLY A 769 -13.15 -8.43 -22.36
N LEU A 770 -12.17 -9.25 -21.96
CA LEU A 770 -10.74 -8.88 -21.88
C LEU A 770 -10.23 -8.16 -23.16
N SER A 771 -10.91 -8.34 -24.31
CA SER A 771 -10.54 -7.84 -25.65
C SER A 771 -10.43 -6.33 -25.80
N ASN A 772 -11.21 -5.52 -25.07
CA ASN A 772 -11.17 -4.05 -25.21
C ASN A 772 -10.00 -3.42 -24.43
N HIS A 773 -9.43 -4.14 -23.46
CA HIS A 773 -8.34 -3.69 -22.59
C HIS A 773 -6.94 -4.08 -23.05
N PHE A 774 -6.81 -5.18 -23.81
CA PHE A 774 -5.52 -5.55 -24.38
C PHE A 774 -4.98 -4.45 -25.31
N PRO A 775 -3.64 -4.34 -25.43
CA PRO A 775 -3.04 -3.66 -26.56
C PRO A 775 -3.66 -4.19 -27.84
N ALA A 776 -4.36 -3.33 -28.54
CA ALA A 776 -5.05 -3.70 -29.76
C ALA A 776 -3.99 -3.95 -30.84
N GLU A 777 -3.99 -5.14 -31.44
CA GLU A 777 -3.30 -5.31 -32.72
C GLU A 777 -3.87 -4.28 -33.73
N GLN A 778 -3.04 -3.82 -34.68
CA GLN A 778 -3.53 -2.90 -35.70
C GLN A 778 -4.77 -3.46 -36.39
N GLY A 779 -5.89 -2.74 -36.30
CA GLY A 779 -7.17 -3.15 -36.91
C GLY A 779 -8.14 -3.90 -35.99
N GLN A 780 -7.78 -4.21 -34.73
CA GLN A 780 -8.74 -4.76 -33.78
C GLN A 780 -9.81 -3.71 -33.45
N SER A 781 -11.08 -4.13 -33.57
CA SER A 781 -12.22 -3.23 -33.40
C SER A 781 -12.46 -2.91 -31.92
N LEU A 782 -12.86 -1.67 -31.65
CA LEU A 782 -13.50 -1.26 -30.41
C LEU A 782 -14.96 -1.72 -30.45
N ILE A 783 -15.34 -2.66 -29.58
CA ILE A 783 -16.70 -3.20 -29.51
C ILE A 783 -17.46 -2.46 -28.42
N LEU A 784 -18.59 -1.85 -28.80
CA LEU A 784 -19.45 -1.02 -27.95
C LEU A 784 -20.88 -1.58 -27.88
N PRO A 785 -21.23 -2.34 -26.82
CA PRO A 785 -22.59 -2.80 -26.60
C PRO A 785 -23.52 -1.61 -26.30
N SER A 786 -24.69 -1.58 -26.94
CA SER A 786 -25.67 -0.51 -26.75
C SER A 786 -27.10 -1.05 -26.79
N ARG A 787 -27.95 -0.50 -25.91
CA ARG A 787 -29.40 -0.76 -25.90
C ARG A 787 -30.16 0.07 -26.95
N ASP A 788 -29.52 1.08 -27.51
CA ASP A 788 -30.14 2.04 -28.45
C ASP A 788 -30.09 1.55 -29.91
N VAL A 789 -29.40 0.45 -30.18
CA VAL A 789 -29.28 -0.13 -31.52
C VAL A 789 -29.96 -1.49 -31.59
N SER A 790 -30.61 -1.79 -32.72
CA SER A 790 -31.27 -3.09 -32.98
C SER A 790 -30.46 -4.00 -33.91
N SER A 791 -29.34 -3.52 -34.43
CA SER A 791 -28.48 -4.22 -35.38
C SER A 791 -27.05 -3.69 -35.28
N VAL A 792 -26.06 -4.53 -35.60
CA VAL A 792 -24.65 -4.15 -35.58
C VAL A 792 -24.38 -2.96 -36.51
N MET A 793 -23.80 -1.89 -35.98
CA MET A 793 -23.31 -0.74 -36.73
C MET A 793 -21.79 -0.73 -36.75
N LYS A 794 -21.20 -0.22 -37.84
CA LYS A 794 -19.75 -0.09 -37.98
C LYS A 794 -19.38 1.36 -38.29
N THR A 795 -18.38 1.86 -37.58
CA THR A 795 -17.76 3.16 -37.87
C THR A 795 -16.25 3.07 -37.61
N ASN A 796 -15.52 4.18 -37.73
CA ASN A 796 -14.06 4.18 -37.58
C ASN A 796 -13.57 5.52 -37.02
N PHE A 797 -12.61 5.48 -36.11
CA PHE A 797 -11.81 6.64 -35.75
C PHE A 797 -10.45 6.56 -36.45
N GLU A 798 -9.84 7.71 -36.73
CA GLU A 798 -8.45 7.80 -37.20
C GLU A 798 -7.64 8.53 -36.15
N ALA A 799 -6.61 7.89 -35.61
CA ALA A 799 -5.64 8.51 -34.72
C ALA A 799 -4.34 8.78 -35.46
N ILE A 800 -3.82 10.00 -35.34
CA ILE A 800 -2.58 10.45 -35.97
C ILE A 800 -1.60 10.84 -34.88
N LEU A 801 -0.51 10.08 -34.75
CA LEU A 801 0.65 10.42 -33.96
C LEU A 801 1.59 11.30 -34.80
N ARG A 802 1.92 12.49 -34.27
CA ARG A 802 2.89 13.41 -34.85
C ARG A 802 4.06 13.57 -33.92
N ILE A 803 5.25 13.39 -34.48
CA ILE A 803 6.52 13.43 -33.78
C ILE A 803 7.41 14.45 -34.48
N LYS A 804 8.09 15.27 -33.68
CA LYS A 804 9.24 16.06 -34.10
C LYS A 804 10.43 15.61 -33.25
N THR A 805 11.42 15.01 -33.88
CA THR A 805 12.66 14.58 -33.22
C THR A 805 13.53 15.79 -32.88
N LYS A 806 14.48 15.63 -31.94
CA LYS A 806 15.41 16.72 -31.56
C LYS A 806 16.31 17.19 -32.70
N ASP A 807 16.55 16.36 -33.71
CA ASP A 807 17.26 16.72 -34.95
C ASP A 807 16.37 17.39 -36.02
N GLY A 808 15.07 17.61 -35.71
CA GLY A 808 14.14 18.37 -36.54
C GLY A 808 13.37 17.55 -37.58
N LYS A 809 13.55 16.22 -37.64
CA LYS A 809 12.76 15.34 -38.50
C LYS A 809 11.32 15.26 -37.99
N GLN A 810 10.36 15.33 -38.92
CA GLN A 810 8.95 15.13 -38.63
C GLN A 810 8.52 13.74 -39.08
N ILE A 811 7.80 13.04 -38.22
CA ILE A 811 7.26 11.70 -38.47
C ILE A 811 5.76 11.75 -38.15
N GLU A 812 4.95 11.20 -39.06
CA GLU A 812 3.52 11.02 -38.86
C GLU A 812 3.17 9.53 -38.96
N LYS A 813 2.42 9.02 -37.98
CA LYS A 813 1.91 7.64 -37.95
C LYS A 813 0.41 7.67 -37.81
N LYS A 814 -0.27 6.82 -38.58
CA LYS A 814 -1.73 6.74 -38.59
C LYS A 814 -2.17 5.38 -38.07
N LEU A 815 -3.18 5.40 -37.22
CA LEU A 815 -3.83 4.22 -36.68
C LEU A 815 -5.33 4.33 -36.93
N ASN A 816 -5.86 3.39 -37.70
CA ASN A 816 -7.30 3.23 -37.84
C ASN A 816 -7.84 2.44 -36.65
N VAL A 817 -8.90 2.93 -36.04
CA VAL A 817 -9.60 2.29 -34.92
C VAL A 817 -11.02 1.97 -35.38
N PRO A 818 -11.25 0.76 -35.91
CA PRO A 818 -12.60 0.34 -36.27
C PRO A 818 -13.46 0.29 -35.01
N VAL A 819 -14.71 0.73 -35.10
CA VAL A 819 -15.67 0.72 -33.98
C VAL A 819 -16.89 -0.07 -34.42
N ILE A 820 -17.26 -1.07 -33.62
CA ILE A 820 -18.44 -1.90 -33.81
C ILE A 820 -19.40 -1.57 -32.67
N ILE A 821 -20.62 -1.12 -32.99
CA ILE A 821 -21.68 -0.91 -32.00
C ILE A 821 -22.65 -2.07 -32.15
N GLU A 822 -22.84 -2.86 -31.10
CA GLU A 822 -23.67 -4.06 -31.15
C GLU A 822 -24.87 -4.01 -30.20
N PRO A 823 -26.01 -4.61 -30.60
CA PRO A 823 -27.18 -4.68 -29.73
C PRO A 823 -26.90 -5.63 -28.57
N ILE A 824 -27.29 -5.23 -27.35
CA ILE A 824 -27.30 -6.14 -26.20
C ILE A 824 -28.50 -7.08 -26.37
N LEU A 825 -28.23 -8.36 -26.64
CA LEU A 825 -29.27 -9.38 -26.70
C LEU A 825 -29.79 -9.61 -25.28
N LYS A 826 -31.10 -9.43 -25.09
CA LYS A 826 -31.79 -9.68 -23.82
C LYS A 826 -31.79 -11.15 -23.43
#